data_AF-A0AAU5S3I4-F1
#
_entry.id   AF-A0AAU5S3I4-F1
#
_cell.length_a   1.000
_cell.length_b   1.000
_cell.length_c   1.000
_cell.angle_alpha   90.00
_cell.angle_beta   90.00
_cell.angle_gamma   90.00
#
_symmetry.space_group_name_H-M   'P 1'
#
loop_
_entity.id
_entity.type
_entity.pdbx_description
1 polymer ?
#
loop_
_entity_poly.entity_id
_entity_poly.type
_entity_poly.pdbx_seq_one_letter_code
_entity_poly.pdbx_strand_id
1 'polypeptide(L)'
;MLRSPDRADPPHRAEPPCFEPPSSEPPSSASRHAEPHGGRPRTPRRGGRQGVRRALFAAAALVAGAVVPLAAVQGTAHAGPATTAAASGGNGSDVTANLFMWNWPSVANECTTQLGPKGYGSVLVAPPQDSIRLSGAHPWWEIYQPVGYDLNSRMGTEAQFQSMVTACHDAGVKVYADAVINHMSGNDQASTDSYGGDSFNVGSKSYGQVPYASSDFHTSPANCPNADMAIDDWNNQTQVQECDLSNLADLYTETDDVRGKIAGYLNKLIGYGVDGFRVDSAKHINQSDMANIESRLSDTEWGARPYVLQEVALGSGGNLAPAAFESNGSVIGFDYANAMKAQFQGNIANLKTFGQSWGLEPADKDGAMVTNHDTERNGSTLNYKNGSQYTLATEFMLAWGYGAPTVYSGFAFNSSDDSPPADGNGYVTNTDCSSSAWVCTDRVQGIANMVGWHNAAQGGQVANWWDNGNNAIAFSRGDQAWISLNNSDSAVTATLTTGLAAGTYCDVIHGDLTSSGGCSGSTVTVGSDGTASVTVPAHDSVALYRAGTSTTTPPTTPPTTPPTTPPAGTVTETFHESEAAPAGQQVYLVGSVSALAGWDTTQAIPLDSTDGTDWTGAVNLPANTSFEYKYILKDASGNVTWEPGNNHTADTGSAGGTLDDTWGVQSSGGANQVAVAFHEAESAPAGQKVYVTGSIPVLGDWAPAQAIALSSTDQAHWSGTANLPPNTSFEYKYILKDASGNVTWESGANRTAGTGGSGTLTLNDTWK
;
A
#
# COMPACT_ATOMS: atom_id res chain seq x y z
N MET A 1 30.04 59.10 9.69
CA MET A 1 28.71 59.49 10.19
C MET A 1 27.72 59.42 9.04
N LEU A 2 26.81 58.44 9.14
CA LEU A 2 25.44 58.39 8.60
C LEU A 2 25.19 58.73 7.12
N ARG A 3 24.84 57.70 6.34
CA ARG A 3 23.67 57.71 5.42
C ARG A 3 23.20 56.26 5.19
N SER A 4 21.95 55.99 5.55
CA SER A 4 21.22 54.73 5.34
C SER A 4 20.99 54.42 3.85
N PRO A 5 20.83 53.14 3.47
CA PRO A 5 20.12 52.72 2.28
C PRO A 5 18.75 52.13 2.64
N ASP A 6 17.67 52.65 2.03
CA ASP A 6 16.40 51.94 1.90
C ASP A 6 16.14 51.75 0.40
N ARG A 7 16.40 50.54 -0.07
CA ARG A 7 15.71 49.94 -1.21
C ARG A 7 15.33 48.53 -0.76
N ALA A 8 14.07 48.39 -0.39
CA ALA A 8 13.44 47.09 -0.25
C ALA A 8 13.24 46.54 -1.67
N ASP A 9 13.93 45.45 -1.99
CA ASP A 9 13.55 44.59 -3.11
C ASP A 9 12.24 43.87 -2.77
N PRO A 10 11.34 43.66 -3.74
CA PRO A 10 10.13 42.88 -3.51
C PRO A 10 10.48 41.39 -3.35
N PRO A 11 9.74 40.63 -2.54
CA PRO A 11 9.95 39.19 -2.41
C PRO A 11 9.56 38.51 -3.72
N HIS A 12 10.51 37.77 -4.31
CA HIS A 12 10.24 36.79 -5.37
C HIS A 12 9.32 35.71 -4.80
N ARG A 13 8.20 35.45 -5.48
CA ARG A 13 7.28 34.36 -5.16
C ARG A 13 7.86 33.08 -5.74
N ALA A 14 8.04 32.05 -4.90
CA ALA A 14 8.13 30.69 -5.37
C ALA A 14 6.73 30.26 -5.81
N GLU A 15 6.57 29.89 -7.08
CA GLU A 15 5.36 29.20 -7.53
C GLU A 15 5.46 27.73 -7.10
N PRO A 16 4.34 27.07 -6.76
CA PRO A 16 4.35 25.63 -6.49
C PRO A 16 4.91 24.89 -7.72
N PRO A 17 5.67 23.80 -7.53
CA PRO A 17 6.60 23.27 -8.52
C PRO A 17 5.99 22.86 -9.87
N CYS A 18 4.66 22.68 -9.98
CA CYS A 18 4.05 21.97 -11.10
C CYS A 18 3.05 22.78 -11.96
N PHE A 19 3.00 24.12 -11.88
CA PHE A 19 2.01 24.88 -12.66
C PHE A 19 2.54 25.56 -13.94
N GLU A 20 1.96 25.17 -15.08
CA GLU A 20 2.04 25.94 -16.32
C GLU A 20 1.31 27.28 -16.14
N PRO A 21 1.91 28.43 -16.50
CA PRO A 21 1.15 29.65 -16.67
C PRO A 21 0.15 29.47 -17.83
N PRO A 22 -1.10 29.96 -17.71
CA PRO A 22 -2.13 29.76 -18.73
C PRO A 22 -1.65 30.28 -20.09
N SER A 23 -1.71 29.43 -21.11
CA SER A 23 -1.26 29.72 -22.47
C SER A 23 -2.02 30.91 -23.06
N SER A 24 -1.27 31.85 -23.64
CA SER A 24 -1.84 33.00 -24.35
C SER A 24 -2.30 32.56 -25.74
N GLU A 25 -3.61 32.53 -25.96
CA GLU A 25 -4.17 32.31 -27.30
C GLU A 25 -3.77 33.43 -28.28
N PRO A 26 -3.45 33.13 -29.56
CA PRO A 26 -3.21 34.14 -30.56
C PRO A 26 -4.52 34.78 -31.05
N PRO A 27 -4.52 36.06 -31.49
CA PRO A 27 -5.75 36.80 -31.73
C PRO A 27 -6.45 36.33 -33.01
N SER A 28 -7.66 35.80 -32.89
CA SER A 28 -8.57 35.65 -34.02
C SER A 28 -9.19 37.00 -34.39
N SER A 29 -9.23 37.26 -35.69
CA SER A 29 -9.61 38.50 -36.35
C SER A 29 -11.03 38.97 -36.02
N ALA A 30 -11.17 40.16 -35.43
CA ALA A 30 -12.45 40.87 -35.36
C ALA A 30 -12.54 41.93 -36.47
N SER A 31 -13.54 41.78 -37.36
CA SER A 31 -13.98 42.84 -38.26
C SER A 31 -14.62 43.96 -37.46
N ARG A 32 -14.28 45.19 -37.83
CA ARG A 32 -14.81 46.47 -37.33
C ARG A 32 -16.34 46.49 -37.32
N HIS A 33 -16.94 47.02 -36.26
CA HIS A 33 -17.81 48.22 -36.35
C HIS A 33 -18.07 48.81 -34.95
N ALA A 34 -17.88 50.13 -34.86
CA ALA A 34 -18.25 51.02 -33.75
C ALA A 34 -19.78 51.03 -33.53
N GLU A 35 -20.34 51.28 -32.34
CA GLU A 35 -20.43 52.56 -31.62
C GLU A 35 -21.16 52.36 -30.24
N PRO A 36 -21.24 53.39 -29.36
CA PRO A 36 -21.31 53.20 -27.91
C PRO A 36 -22.68 53.47 -27.23
N HIS A 37 -22.72 53.04 -25.96
CA HIS A 37 -23.43 53.58 -24.78
C HIS A 37 -24.95 53.91 -24.82
N GLY A 38 -25.67 53.32 -23.85
CA GLY A 38 -26.59 54.07 -22.99
C GLY A 38 -27.93 53.40 -22.65
N GLY A 39 -28.19 53.23 -21.34
CA GLY A 39 -29.54 53.39 -20.77
C GLY A 39 -30.42 52.15 -20.56
N ARG A 40 -30.50 51.71 -19.29
CA ARG A 40 -31.67 51.03 -18.67
C ARG A 40 -32.93 51.94 -18.69
N PRO A 41 -34.15 51.55 -18.25
CA PRO A 41 -34.71 50.23 -17.85
C PRO A 41 -36.17 49.96 -18.34
N ARG A 42 -36.70 48.75 -18.03
CA ARG A 42 -38.06 48.44 -17.49
C ARG A 42 -38.77 47.25 -18.17
N THR A 43 -39.11 46.28 -17.31
CA THR A 43 -40.17 45.24 -17.33
C THR A 43 -41.56 45.73 -17.83
N PRO A 44 -42.63 44.90 -17.99
CA PRO A 44 -42.79 43.43 -17.81
C PRO A 44 -43.69 42.71 -18.87
N ARG A 45 -43.88 41.39 -18.64
CA ARG A 45 -45.16 40.64 -18.67
C ARG A 45 -45.72 39.99 -19.98
N ARG A 46 -45.89 38.67 -19.84
CA ARG A 46 -47.11 37.84 -20.06
C ARG A 46 -47.50 37.37 -21.47
N GLY A 47 -47.80 36.05 -21.50
CA GLY A 47 -48.80 35.40 -22.36
C GLY A 47 -48.23 34.90 -23.68
N GLY A 48 -48.42 33.68 -24.15
CA GLY A 48 -49.35 32.63 -23.76
C GLY A 48 -49.69 31.80 -25.01
N ARG A 49 -49.66 30.47 -24.83
CA ARG A 49 -50.51 29.45 -25.47
C ARG A 49 -50.54 29.25 -27.01
N GLN A 50 -50.24 27.99 -27.35
CA GLN A 50 -51.07 27.03 -28.11
C GLN A 50 -51.01 26.96 -29.65
N GLY A 51 -51.01 25.69 -30.12
CA GLY A 51 -51.45 25.22 -31.45
C GLY A 51 -50.36 24.39 -32.14
N VAL A 52 -50.28 23.04 -32.08
CA VAL A 52 -51.20 21.92 -32.41
C VAL A 52 -51.33 21.60 -33.92
N ARG A 53 -51.02 20.31 -34.23
CA ARG A 53 -51.33 19.42 -35.39
C ARG A 53 -50.41 19.51 -36.63
N ARG A 54 -49.71 18.42 -37.02
CA ARG A 54 -50.13 17.11 -37.61
C ARG A 54 -50.87 17.31 -38.94
N ALA A 55 -50.64 16.58 -40.04
CA ALA A 55 -49.90 15.35 -40.36
C ALA A 55 -49.94 15.17 -41.91
N LEU A 56 -49.57 13.95 -42.37
CA LEU A 56 -50.06 13.21 -43.56
C LEU A 56 -49.07 13.12 -44.76
N PHE A 57 -48.87 12.03 -45.51
CA PHE A 57 -49.54 10.71 -45.70
C PHE A 57 -48.55 9.76 -46.46
N ALA A 58 -48.49 8.44 -46.17
CA ALA A 58 -48.94 7.28 -46.99
C ALA A 58 -47.89 6.72 -48.00
N ALA A 59 -47.77 5.42 -48.34
CA ALA A 59 -48.44 4.15 -47.98
C ALA A 59 -47.73 2.89 -48.60
N ALA A 60 -47.91 1.73 -47.94
CA ALA A 60 -48.17 0.33 -48.41
C ALA A 60 -47.11 -0.46 -49.25
N ALA A 61 -46.94 -1.81 -49.21
CA ALA A 61 -47.78 -2.94 -48.75
C ALA A 61 -47.01 -4.29 -48.55
N LEU A 62 -47.44 -5.08 -47.54
CA LEU A 62 -47.68 -6.56 -47.41
C LEU A 62 -46.72 -7.65 -47.99
N VAL A 63 -46.35 -8.66 -47.17
CA VAL A 63 -46.81 -10.09 -47.18
C VAL A 63 -46.37 -10.82 -45.88
N ALA A 64 -47.21 -11.76 -45.42
CA ALA A 64 -47.19 -12.50 -44.15
C ALA A 64 -46.19 -13.68 -44.03
N GLY A 65 -45.79 -13.99 -42.79
CA GLY A 65 -45.15 -15.24 -42.39
C GLY A 65 -45.07 -15.34 -40.85
N ALA A 66 -45.78 -16.30 -40.28
CA ALA A 66 -45.88 -16.49 -38.83
C ALA A 66 -44.60 -17.11 -38.24
N VAL A 67 -43.94 -16.41 -37.32
CA VAL A 67 -43.02 -16.99 -36.33
C VAL A 67 -43.13 -16.15 -35.05
N VAL A 68 -43.35 -16.80 -33.92
CA VAL A 68 -43.35 -16.20 -32.57
C VAL A 68 -42.01 -15.51 -32.30
N PRO A 69 -41.95 -14.23 -31.91
CA PRO A 69 -40.77 -13.70 -31.25
C PRO A 69 -41.01 -13.59 -29.75
N LEU A 70 -40.17 -14.32 -29.00
CA LEU A 70 -39.74 -13.94 -27.66
C LEU A 70 -39.56 -12.41 -27.61
N ALA A 71 -40.15 -11.77 -26.62
CA ALA A 71 -39.80 -10.41 -26.25
C ALA A 71 -38.34 -10.43 -25.76
N ALA A 72 -37.40 -10.14 -26.66
CA ALA A 72 -36.04 -9.82 -26.31
C ALA A 72 -36.07 -8.47 -25.58
N VAL A 73 -35.93 -8.52 -24.26
CA VAL A 73 -35.48 -7.40 -23.45
C VAL A 73 -34.15 -6.95 -24.05
N GLN A 74 -34.14 -5.82 -24.74
CA GLN A 74 -32.90 -5.17 -25.16
C GLN A 74 -32.26 -4.57 -23.90
N GLY A 75 -31.53 -5.41 -23.18
CA GLY A 75 -30.47 -4.95 -22.30
C GLY A 75 -29.39 -4.34 -23.19
N THR A 76 -29.26 -3.02 -23.17
CA THR A 76 -28.05 -2.35 -23.63
C THR A 76 -26.94 -2.73 -22.66
N ALA A 77 -26.29 -3.88 -22.94
CA ALA A 77 -25.04 -4.27 -22.32
C ALA A 77 -24.05 -3.11 -22.53
N HIS A 78 -23.80 -2.36 -21.47
CA HIS A 78 -22.68 -1.44 -21.44
C HIS A 78 -21.42 -2.30 -21.43
N ALA A 79 -20.51 -2.02 -22.36
CA ALA A 79 -19.19 -2.63 -22.39
C ALA A 79 -18.57 -2.51 -20.99
N GLY A 80 -18.19 -3.66 -20.42
CA GLY A 80 -17.78 -3.76 -19.03
C GLY A 80 -16.47 -3.01 -18.74
N PRO A 81 -16.20 -2.66 -17.48
CA PRO A 81 -14.85 -2.27 -17.11
C PRO A 81 -13.93 -3.50 -17.18
N ALA A 82 -12.72 -3.26 -17.67
CA ALA A 82 -11.61 -4.18 -17.55
C ALA A 82 -11.45 -4.58 -16.08
N THR A 83 -11.27 -5.87 -15.84
CA THR A 83 -10.73 -6.37 -14.57
C THR A 83 -9.36 -5.72 -14.38
N THR A 84 -9.21 -4.89 -13.37
CA THR A 84 -7.91 -4.39 -12.93
C THR A 84 -7.06 -5.59 -12.52
N ALA A 85 -6.08 -5.92 -13.35
CA ALA A 85 -5.00 -6.80 -12.98
C ALA A 85 -3.89 -5.92 -12.39
N ALA A 86 -3.88 -5.80 -11.06
CA ALA A 86 -2.70 -5.36 -10.30
C ALA A 86 -2.65 -6.17 -8.98
N ALA A 87 -1.83 -7.22 -9.02
CA ALA A 87 -1.19 -7.94 -7.92
C ALA A 87 -2.03 -8.29 -6.67
N SER A 88 -2.54 -9.53 -6.67
CA SER A 88 -2.92 -10.27 -5.46
C SER A 88 -1.71 -10.46 -4.54
N GLY A 89 -1.63 -9.55 -3.59
CA GLY A 89 -0.79 -9.54 -2.42
C GLY A 89 -1.18 -8.26 -1.71
N GLY A 90 -2.08 -8.35 -0.72
CA GLY A 90 -2.69 -7.25 0.05
C GLY A 90 -3.94 -7.77 0.76
N ASN A 91 -4.65 -6.92 1.51
CA ASN A 91 -6.04 -7.24 1.91
C ASN A 91 -7.04 -7.27 0.72
N GLY A 92 -6.55 -7.04 -0.51
CA GLY A 92 -7.32 -7.12 -1.76
C GLY A 92 -7.95 -5.80 -2.22
N SER A 93 -7.83 -4.73 -1.43
CA SER A 93 -8.32 -3.39 -1.80
C SER A 93 -7.35 -2.64 -2.70
N ASP A 94 -7.88 -1.81 -3.59
CA ASP A 94 -7.19 -0.83 -4.44
C ASP A 94 -7.32 0.61 -3.93
N VAL A 95 -7.98 0.82 -2.77
CA VAL A 95 -8.13 2.15 -2.18
C VAL A 95 -6.85 2.58 -1.47
N THR A 96 -6.30 3.71 -1.89
CA THR A 96 -5.12 4.33 -1.27
C THR A 96 -5.51 5.45 -0.31
N ALA A 97 -4.94 5.49 0.89
CA ALA A 97 -4.95 6.68 1.74
C ALA A 97 -3.69 7.52 1.44
N ASN A 98 -3.84 8.73 0.91
CA ASN A 98 -2.72 9.67 0.79
C ASN A 98 -2.64 10.50 2.07
N LEU A 99 -1.66 10.19 2.92
CA LEU A 99 -1.42 10.86 4.21
C LEU A 99 -0.34 11.93 4.02
N PHE A 100 -0.72 13.03 3.37
CA PHE A 100 0.20 14.08 2.97
C PHE A 100 0.80 14.81 4.18
N MET A 101 2.12 14.80 4.26
CA MET A 101 2.91 15.45 5.32
C MET A 101 2.66 14.88 6.73
N TRP A 102 2.32 13.60 6.86
CA TRP A 102 2.27 12.92 8.15
C TRP A 102 3.67 12.37 8.50
N ASN A 103 4.05 12.47 9.77
CA ASN A 103 5.32 11.89 10.22
C ASN A 103 5.23 10.35 10.32
N TRP A 104 6.37 9.66 10.22
CA TRP A 104 6.39 8.18 10.13
C TRP A 104 5.67 7.48 11.30
N PRO A 105 5.85 7.89 12.58
CA PRO A 105 5.11 7.28 13.68
C PRO A 105 3.59 7.45 13.59
N SER A 106 3.11 8.58 13.06
CA SER A 106 1.67 8.81 12.89
C SER A 106 1.09 7.94 11.79
N VAL A 107 1.81 7.78 10.67
CA VAL A 107 1.41 6.85 9.60
C VAL A 107 1.36 5.40 10.11
N ALA A 108 2.37 4.96 10.86
CA ALA A 108 2.40 3.61 11.46
C ALA A 108 1.18 3.35 12.35
N ASN A 109 0.83 4.32 13.20
CA ASN A 109 -0.38 4.25 14.03
C ASN A 109 -1.66 4.28 13.19
N GLU A 110 -1.72 5.09 12.14
CA GLU A 110 -2.90 5.17 11.26
C GLU A 110 -3.15 3.86 10.54
N CYS A 111 -2.10 3.23 10.00
CA CYS A 111 -2.17 1.92 9.37
C CYS A 111 -2.83 0.88 10.26
N THR A 112 -2.37 0.78 11.52
CA THR A 112 -2.83 -0.25 12.46
C THR A 112 -4.20 0.05 13.07
N THR A 113 -4.52 1.32 13.33
CA THR A 113 -5.72 1.69 14.09
C THR A 113 -6.90 2.12 13.23
N GLN A 114 -6.65 2.59 11.99
CA GLN A 114 -7.69 3.08 11.09
C GLN A 114 -7.65 2.39 9.72
N LEU A 115 -6.53 2.49 8.98
CA LEU A 115 -6.51 2.10 7.57
C LEU A 115 -6.75 0.59 7.38
N GLY A 116 -5.97 -0.25 8.07
CA GLY A 116 -6.15 -1.70 8.06
C GLY A 116 -7.55 -2.12 8.48
N PRO A 117 -8.05 -1.70 9.67
CA PRO A 117 -9.41 -2.01 10.13
C PRO A 117 -10.54 -1.54 9.20
N LYS A 118 -10.36 -0.43 8.47
CA LYS A 118 -11.34 0.07 7.49
C LYS A 118 -11.19 -0.56 6.09
N GLY A 119 -10.11 -1.31 5.87
CA GLY A 119 -9.87 -2.09 4.65
C GLY A 119 -9.18 -1.33 3.53
N TYR A 120 -8.39 -0.29 3.84
CA TYR A 120 -7.54 0.37 2.84
C TYR A 120 -6.48 -0.61 2.32
N GLY A 121 -6.21 -0.58 1.02
CA GLY A 121 -5.21 -1.45 0.41
C GLY A 121 -3.79 -0.94 0.52
N SER A 122 -3.63 0.39 0.56
CA SER A 122 -2.34 1.06 0.56
C SER A 122 -2.38 2.41 1.25
N VAL A 123 -1.21 2.88 1.68
CA VAL A 123 -0.95 4.25 2.12
C VAL A 123 0.09 4.89 1.20
N LEU A 124 -0.16 6.12 0.74
CA LEU A 124 0.82 6.98 0.07
C LEU A 124 1.39 7.96 1.09
N VAL A 125 2.71 7.94 1.26
CA VAL A 125 3.45 8.77 2.21
C VAL A 125 4.29 9.84 1.50
N ALA A 126 4.63 10.90 2.24
CA ALA A 126 5.49 11.99 1.76
C ALA A 126 6.87 11.48 1.27
N PRO A 127 7.60 12.26 0.45
CA PRO A 127 8.92 11.87 0.00
C PRO A 127 9.85 11.55 1.18
N PRO A 128 10.43 10.34 1.23
CA PRO A 128 11.18 9.92 2.42
C PRO A 128 12.63 10.39 2.41
N GLN A 129 13.14 10.86 1.27
CA GLN A 129 14.53 11.27 1.14
C GLN A 129 14.89 12.55 1.93
N ASP A 130 16.19 12.75 2.17
CA ASP A 130 16.73 13.99 2.70
C ASP A 130 16.50 15.15 1.72
N SER A 131 16.08 16.28 2.28
CA SER A 131 15.72 17.48 1.55
C SER A 131 16.40 18.70 2.17
N ILE A 132 16.42 19.78 1.40
CA ILE A 132 16.84 21.07 1.90
C ILE A 132 16.01 21.44 3.14
N ARG A 133 16.66 22.06 4.12
CA ARG A 133 16.01 22.69 5.28
C ARG A 133 16.19 24.19 5.17
N LEU A 134 15.10 24.91 4.92
CA LEU A 134 15.15 26.36 4.77
C LEU A 134 15.37 27.06 6.12
N SER A 135 16.00 28.22 6.10
CA SER A 135 16.12 29.04 7.31
C SER A 135 14.83 29.83 7.55
N GLY A 136 14.18 29.62 8.69
CA GLY A 136 13.02 30.41 9.12
C GLY A 136 11.70 29.73 8.81
N ALA A 137 11.00 30.16 7.75
CA ALA A 137 9.74 29.53 7.36
C ALA A 137 10.01 28.20 6.65
N HIS A 138 9.16 27.21 6.94
CA HIS A 138 9.29 25.83 6.50
C HIS A 138 8.10 25.42 5.63
N PRO A 139 7.98 25.94 4.40
CA PRO A 139 6.86 25.63 3.53
C PRO A 139 6.81 24.13 3.23
N TRP A 140 5.61 23.58 3.01
CA TRP A 140 5.45 22.14 2.77
C TRP A 140 6.28 21.64 1.58
N TRP A 141 6.43 22.48 0.54
CA TRP A 141 7.11 22.10 -0.70
C TRP A 141 8.63 21.96 -0.53
N GLU A 142 9.23 22.38 0.59
CA GLU A 142 10.70 22.29 0.76
C GLU A 142 11.21 20.84 0.73
N ILE A 143 10.37 19.86 1.04
CA ILE A 143 10.76 18.43 0.95
C ILE A 143 10.83 17.90 -0.48
N TYR A 144 10.24 18.61 -1.44
CA TYR A 144 10.36 18.35 -2.87
C TYR A 144 11.64 18.94 -3.45
N GLN A 145 12.61 19.30 -2.60
CA GLN A 145 13.95 19.72 -3.01
C GLN A 145 14.99 18.76 -2.41
N PRO A 146 15.20 17.59 -3.03
CA PRO A 146 16.12 16.59 -2.54
C PRO A 146 17.55 17.13 -2.47
N VAL A 147 18.29 16.69 -1.46
CA VAL A 147 19.75 16.91 -1.39
C VAL A 147 20.51 15.60 -1.25
N GLY A 148 19.82 14.53 -0.87
CA GLY A 148 20.39 13.20 -0.68
C GLY A 148 19.32 12.13 -0.71
N TYR A 149 19.74 10.86 -0.65
CA TYR A 149 18.85 9.69 -0.57
C TYR A 149 18.95 8.97 0.79
N ASP A 150 19.44 9.67 1.83
CA ASP A 150 19.16 9.33 3.23
C ASP A 150 17.67 9.35 3.48
N LEU A 151 17.19 8.57 4.45
CA LEU A 151 15.79 8.64 4.88
C LEU A 151 15.62 9.36 6.23
N ASN A 152 16.67 10.01 6.72
CA ASN A 152 16.56 11.03 7.77
C ASN A 152 15.98 12.30 7.15
N SER A 153 14.67 12.49 7.33
CA SER A 153 13.90 13.53 6.65
C SER A 153 13.12 14.39 7.63
N ARG A 154 12.39 15.36 7.07
CA ARG A 154 11.46 16.21 7.81
C ARG A 154 10.37 15.40 8.55
N MET A 155 10.08 14.18 8.11
CA MET A 155 9.02 13.30 8.65
C MET A 155 9.52 12.31 9.70
N GLY A 156 10.84 12.24 9.93
CA GLY A 156 11.44 11.35 10.90
C GLY A 156 12.71 10.69 10.39
N THR A 157 13.25 9.77 11.19
CA THR A 157 14.47 9.04 10.86
C THR A 157 14.23 7.85 9.95
N GLU A 158 15.30 7.34 9.33
CA GLU A 158 15.25 6.12 8.53
C GLU A 158 14.72 4.90 9.30
N ALA A 159 15.07 4.78 10.60
CA ALA A 159 14.57 3.71 11.45
C ALA A 159 13.06 3.84 11.71
N GLN A 160 12.54 5.07 11.82
CA GLN A 160 11.11 5.31 11.95
C GLN A 160 10.36 5.01 10.64
N PHE A 161 10.98 5.28 9.48
CA PHE A 161 10.43 4.91 8.18
C PHE A 161 10.30 3.38 8.04
N GLN A 162 11.36 2.61 8.34
CA GLN A 162 11.31 1.13 8.31
C GLN A 162 10.25 0.56 9.26
N SER A 163 10.15 1.12 10.47
CA SER A 163 9.13 0.74 11.46
C SER A 163 7.71 1.02 10.95
N MET A 164 7.51 2.16 10.27
CA MET A 164 6.24 2.50 9.65
C MET A 164 5.86 1.51 8.54
N VAL A 165 6.80 1.16 7.66
CA VAL A 165 6.54 0.18 6.59
C VAL A 165 6.14 -1.17 7.19
N THR A 166 6.89 -1.65 8.19
CA THR A 166 6.57 -2.90 8.90
C THR A 166 5.17 -2.85 9.52
N ALA A 167 4.84 -1.78 10.25
CA ALA A 167 3.54 -1.63 10.90
C ALA A 167 2.36 -1.58 9.89
N CYS A 168 2.57 -1.00 8.72
CA CYS A 168 1.57 -1.01 7.65
C CYS A 168 1.41 -2.40 7.04
N HIS A 169 2.51 -3.11 6.77
CA HIS A 169 2.46 -4.49 6.27
C HIS A 169 1.77 -5.44 7.26
N ASP A 170 2.08 -5.33 8.55
CA ASP A 170 1.43 -6.10 9.61
C ASP A 170 -0.09 -5.82 9.69
N ALA A 171 -0.51 -4.62 9.29
CA ALA A 171 -1.92 -4.24 9.17
C ALA A 171 -2.57 -4.63 7.83
N GLY A 172 -1.84 -5.28 6.93
CA GLY A 172 -2.29 -5.66 5.59
C GLY A 172 -2.38 -4.49 4.60
N VAL A 173 -1.70 -3.38 4.88
CA VAL A 173 -1.68 -2.14 4.10
C VAL A 173 -0.33 -1.99 3.41
N LYS A 174 -0.33 -1.91 2.07
CA LYS A 174 0.87 -1.62 1.28
C LYS A 174 1.39 -0.21 1.52
N VAL A 175 2.68 0.02 1.29
CA VAL A 175 3.25 1.37 1.37
C VAL A 175 3.70 1.87 0.01
N TYR A 176 3.16 3.00 -0.42
CA TYR A 176 3.64 3.77 -1.56
C TYR A 176 4.40 5.00 -1.07
N ALA A 177 5.56 5.26 -1.64
CA ALA A 177 6.35 6.44 -1.33
C ALA A 177 6.28 7.46 -2.48
N ASP A 178 6.15 8.75 -2.14
CA ASP A 178 6.37 9.81 -3.12
C ASP A 178 7.86 9.85 -3.51
N ALA A 179 8.16 9.88 -4.80
CA ALA A 179 9.49 9.73 -5.36
C ALA A 179 9.84 10.97 -6.19
N VAL A 180 10.73 11.80 -5.65
CA VAL A 180 11.25 13.00 -6.33
C VAL A 180 12.57 12.62 -7.01
N ILE A 181 12.47 12.26 -8.28
CA ILE A 181 13.57 11.68 -9.06
C ILE A 181 13.88 12.45 -10.35
N ASN A 182 13.16 13.53 -10.63
CA ASN A 182 13.40 14.42 -11.77
C ASN A 182 14.58 15.37 -11.51
N HIS A 183 14.68 15.89 -10.29
CA HIS A 183 15.56 17.00 -9.97
C HIS A 183 16.13 16.86 -8.56
N MET A 184 17.11 17.71 -8.26
CA MET A 184 17.60 18.00 -6.91
C MET A 184 17.20 19.43 -6.50
N SER A 185 17.67 19.90 -5.34
CA SER A 185 17.33 21.22 -4.80
C SER A 185 17.57 22.40 -5.75
N GLY A 186 16.78 23.47 -5.59
CA GLY A 186 16.69 24.60 -6.51
C GLY A 186 17.76 25.66 -6.33
N ASN A 187 18.28 26.18 -7.45
CA ASN A 187 19.39 27.15 -7.47
C ASN A 187 19.03 28.54 -6.92
N ASP A 188 17.74 28.77 -6.68
CA ASP A 188 17.17 29.96 -6.06
C ASP A 188 17.22 29.92 -4.53
N GLN A 189 17.60 28.77 -3.94
CA GLN A 189 17.75 28.62 -2.51
C GLN A 189 19.14 28.98 -2.02
N ALA A 190 19.19 29.73 -0.91
CA ALA A 190 20.45 30.08 -0.23
C ALA A 190 20.82 29.11 0.91
N SER A 191 19.94 28.16 1.26
CA SER A 191 20.22 27.22 2.34
C SER A 191 21.29 26.20 1.93
N THR A 192 22.12 25.86 2.91
CA THR A 192 23.17 24.81 2.82
C THR A 192 22.96 23.75 3.89
N ASP A 193 21.76 23.72 4.45
CA ASP A 193 21.34 22.88 5.56
C ASP A 193 20.29 21.86 5.06
N SER A 194 20.30 20.66 5.62
CA SER A 194 19.36 19.59 5.28
C SER A 194 18.82 18.93 6.54
N TYR A 195 17.74 18.17 6.40
CA TYR A 195 17.17 17.43 7.53
C TYR A 195 18.05 16.24 7.94
N GLY A 196 18.70 15.58 6.97
CA GLY A 196 19.64 14.48 7.17
C GLY A 196 21.05 14.91 7.54
N GLY A 197 21.36 16.21 7.44
CA GLY A 197 22.67 16.79 7.75
C GLY A 197 23.74 16.58 6.68
N ASP A 198 23.34 16.39 5.41
CA ASP A 198 24.26 16.22 4.28
C ASP A 198 24.95 17.54 3.90
N SER A 199 26.14 17.41 3.32
CA SER A 199 26.85 18.53 2.72
C SER A 199 26.58 18.59 1.21
N PHE A 200 25.94 19.67 0.78
CA PHE A 200 25.62 19.91 -0.62
C PHE A 200 25.92 21.37 -1.02
N ASN A 201 26.02 21.61 -2.31
CA ASN A 201 26.10 22.95 -2.89
C ASN A 201 25.26 23.01 -4.15
N VAL A 202 24.15 23.73 -4.08
CA VAL A 202 23.20 23.84 -5.19
C VAL A 202 23.80 24.58 -6.38
N GLY A 203 24.51 25.68 -6.13
CA GLY A 203 25.11 26.50 -7.20
C GLY A 203 26.16 25.76 -8.03
N SER A 204 26.89 24.81 -7.43
CA SER A 204 27.82 23.93 -8.15
C SER A 204 27.24 22.57 -8.51
N LYS A 205 25.96 22.32 -8.24
CA LYS A 205 25.27 21.03 -8.42
C LYS A 205 26.07 19.85 -7.83
N SER A 206 26.47 19.98 -6.57
CA SER A 206 27.30 18.99 -5.86
C SER A 206 26.52 18.41 -4.68
N TYR A 207 26.29 17.11 -4.69
CA TYR A 207 25.51 16.39 -3.67
C TYR A 207 26.31 15.20 -3.17
N GLY A 208 26.83 15.29 -1.94
CA GLY A 208 27.83 14.37 -1.42
C GLY A 208 27.30 12.96 -1.19
N GLN A 209 26.05 12.83 -0.75
CA GLN A 209 25.48 11.53 -0.40
C GLN A 209 25.18 10.63 -1.61
N VAL A 210 24.65 11.19 -2.71
CA VAL A 210 24.31 10.43 -3.94
C VAL A 210 25.47 10.43 -4.96
N PRO A 211 26.66 10.82 -4.50
CA PRO A 211 27.68 11.56 -5.27
C PRO A 211 27.25 12.06 -6.65
N TYR A 212 26.34 13.04 -6.70
CA TYR A 212 26.07 13.78 -7.93
C TYR A 212 27.02 14.98 -8.08
N ALA A 213 27.51 15.16 -9.31
CA ALA A 213 28.30 16.32 -9.73
C ALA A 213 27.58 17.04 -10.88
N SER A 214 28.08 18.21 -11.28
CA SER A 214 27.46 19.01 -12.34
C SER A 214 27.31 18.31 -13.69
N SER A 215 28.07 17.25 -13.96
CA SER A 215 27.92 16.39 -15.15
C SER A 215 26.66 15.54 -15.16
N ASP A 216 26.03 15.36 -14.00
CA ASP A 216 24.87 14.50 -13.80
C ASP A 216 23.55 15.26 -13.96
N PHE A 217 23.63 16.52 -14.42
CA PHE A 217 22.51 17.43 -14.62
C PHE A 217 22.52 17.97 -16.04
N HIS A 218 21.33 18.31 -16.53
CA HIS A 218 21.20 18.99 -17.80
C HIS A 218 21.90 20.36 -17.78
N THR A 219 22.41 20.75 -18.95
CA THR A 219 23.11 22.03 -19.14
C THR A 219 22.71 22.71 -20.43
N SER A 220 22.78 24.03 -20.43
CA SER A 220 22.62 24.84 -21.64
C SER A 220 23.97 25.11 -22.32
N PRO A 221 24.05 25.08 -23.66
CA PRO A 221 23.00 24.75 -24.63
C PRO A 221 23.01 23.28 -25.05
N ALA A 222 23.63 22.39 -24.26
CA ALA A 222 23.85 21.00 -24.66
C ALA A 222 22.53 20.18 -24.68
N ASN A 223 21.65 20.45 -23.72
CA ASN A 223 20.37 19.77 -23.52
C ASN A 223 19.23 20.81 -23.61
N CYS A 224 19.16 21.71 -22.62
CA CYS A 224 18.22 22.81 -22.61
C CYS A 224 18.61 23.90 -23.63
N PRO A 225 17.70 24.33 -24.53
CA PRO A 225 17.98 25.39 -25.49
C PRO A 225 18.12 26.79 -24.86
N ASN A 226 17.61 26.98 -23.65
CA ASN A 226 17.55 28.26 -22.96
C ASN A 226 18.76 28.46 -22.05
N ALA A 227 19.41 29.63 -22.13
CA ALA A 227 20.67 29.90 -21.44
C ALA A 227 20.53 30.01 -19.91
N ASP A 228 19.33 30.33 -19.44
CA ASP A 228 18.95 30.42 -18.03
C ASP A 228 18.34 29.11 -17.49
N MET A 229 18.34 28.04 -18.30
CA MET A 229 17.72 26.75 -17.99
C MET A 229 16.20 26.80 -17.77
N ALA A 230 15.51 27.90 -18.08
CA ALA A 230 14.07 27.99 -17.84
C ALA A 230 13.24 27.28 -18.92
N ILE A 231 12.03 26.83 -18.55
CA ILE A 231 11.00 26.36 -19.47
C ILE A 231 10.18 27.58 -19.94
N ASP A 232 10.33 27.96 -21.20
CA ASP A 232 9.55 29.06 -21.80
C ASP A 232 8.33 28.55 -22.60
N ASP A 233 8.48 27.39 -23.24
CA ASP A 233 7.45 26.75 -24.06
C ASP A 233 7.07 25.38 -23.46
N TRP A 234 5.97 25.38 -22.72
CA TRP A 234 5.39 24.19 -22.07
C TRP A 234 4.78 23.16 -23.05
N ASN A 235 4.82 23.44 -24.35
CA ASN A 235 4.50 22.47 -25.40
C ASN A 235 5.75 21.92 -26.11
N ASN A 236 6.94 22.41 -25.76
CA ASN A 236 8.19 21.91 -26.30
C ASN A 236 8.73 20.78 -25.41
N GLN A 237 8.73 19.55 -25.94
CA GLN A 237 9.17 18.37 -25.19
C GLN A 237 10.60 18.51 -24.63
N THR A 238 11.55 19.00 -25.43
CA THR A 238 12.93 19.21 -24.98
C THR A 238 13.00 20.22 -23.83
N GLN A 239 12.26 21.33 -23.90
CA GLN A 239 12.26 22.25 -22.76
C GLN A 239 11.63 21.62 -21.52
N VAL A 240 10.47 20.97 -21.66
CA VAL A 240 9.77 20.37 -20.53
C VAL A 240 10.59 19.25 -19.86
N GLN A 241 11.37 18.48 -20.64
CA GLN A 241 12.08 17.30 -20.12
C GLN A 241 13.60 17.50 -19.88
N GLU A 242 14.17 18.62 -20.33
CA GLU A 242 15.65 18.83 -20.26
C GLU A 242 16.04 20.21 -19.68
N CYS A 243 15.08 21.06 -19.29
CA CYS A 243 15.32 22.35 -18.63
C CYS A 243 14.89 22.29 -17.15
N ASP A 244 15.40 23.22 -16.33
CA ASP A 244 15.12 23.27 -14.88
C ASP A 244 13.65 23.67 -14.62
N LEU A 245 12.87 22.73 -14.09
CA LEU A 245 11.52 23.01 -13.58
C LEU A 245 11.62 23.94 -12.36
N SER A 246 11.15 25.18 -12.47
CA SER A 246 11.14 26.13 -11.34
C SER A 246 12.51 26.34 -10.68
N ASN A 247 13.60 26.33 -11.46
CA ASN A 247 14.99 26.42 -11.01
C ASN A 247 15.53 25.19 -10.25
N LEU A 248 14.76 24.10 -10.20
CA LEU A 248 15.18 22.82 -9.62
C LEU A 248 16.21 22.17 -10.53
N ALA A 249 17.34 21.74 -9.96
CA ALA A 249 18.46 21.25 -10.75
C ALA A 249 18.09 19.93 -11.43
N ASP A 250 17.89 19.98 -12.75
CA ASP A 250 17.31 18.87 -13.51
C ASP A 250 18.32 17.75 -13.81
N LEU A 251 17.99 16.52 -13.43
CA LEU A 251 18.89 15.37 -13.53
C LEU A 251 19.00 14.87 -14.99
N TYR A 252 20.21 14.55 -15.42
CA TYR A 252 20.48 14.06 -16.78
C TYR A 252 20.17 12.56 -16.90
N THR A 253 18.87 12.22 -16.91
CA THR A 253 18.37 10.84 -16.84
C THR A 253 18.73 9.96 -18.04
N GLU A 254 19.20 10.52 -19.15
CA GLU A 254 19.65 9.78 -20.33
C GLU A 254 20.93 8.98 -20.04
N THR A 255 21.69 9.38 -19.01
CA THR A 255 22.91 8.68 -18.60
C THR A 255 22.60 7.39 -17.83
N ASP A 256 23.45 6.38 -17.99
CA ASP A 256 23.31 5.11 -17.25
C ASP A 256 23.56 5.29 -15.75
N ASP A 257 24.48 6.18 -15.38
CA ASP A 257 24.87 6.45 -14.00
C ASP A 257 23.72 7.07 -13.20
N VAL A 258 23.07 8.12 -13.73
CA VAL A 258 21.91 8.78 -13.09
C VAL A 258 20.76 7.80 -12.89
N ARG A 259 20.38 7.04 -13.94
CA ARG A 259 19.32 6.01 -13.81
C ARG A 259 19.70 4.90 -12.84
N GLY A 260 20.97 4.51 -12.80
CA GLY A 260 21.49 3.54 -11.85
C GLY A 260 21.37 4.00 -10.41
N LYS A 261 21.72 5.27 -10.13
CA LYS A 261 21.59 5.89 -8.79
C LYS A 261 20.12 6.03 -8.37
N ILE A 262 19.25 6.50 -9.26
CA ILE A 262 17.80 6.57 -9.01
C ILE A 262 17.23 5.18 -8.73
N ALA A 263 17.49 4.20 -9.60
CA ALA A 263 17.00 2.83 -9.38
C ALA A 263 17.57 2.21 -8.10
N GLY A 264 18.81 2.52 -7.73
CA GLY A 264 19.40 2.10 -6.46
C GLY A 264 18.67 2.66 -5.25
N TYR A 265 18.28 3.94 -5.30
CA TYR A 265 17.44 4.56 -4.27
C TYR A 265 16.06 3.91 -4.16
N LEU A 266 15.36 3.75 -5.27
CA LEU A 266 14.04 3.11 -5.29
C LEU A 266 14.12 1.64 -4.83
N ASN A 267 15.18 0.91 -5.20
CA ASN A 267 15.42 -0.45 -4.71
C ASN A 267 15.75 -0.52 -3.22
N LYS A 268 16.40 0.50 -2.66
CA LYS A 268 16.58 0.61 -1.20
C LYS A 268 15.22 0.71 -0.50
N LEU A 269 14.31 1.53 -1.02
CA LEU A 269 12.94 1.65 -0.51
C LEU A 269 12.16 0.33 -0.62
N ILE A 270 12.24 -0.34 -1.78
CA ILE A 270 11.63 -1.68 -1.98
C ILE A 270 12.21 -2.69 -0.97
N GLY A 271 13.52 -2.65 -0.72
CA GLY A 271 14.19 -3.51 0.26
C GLY A 271 13.77 -3.25 1.72
N TYR A 272 13.10 -2.13 2.00
CA TYR A 272 12.44 -1.87 3.29
C TYR A 272 10.95 -2.23 3.29
N GLY A 273 10.41 -2.71 2.18
CA GLY A 273 9.02 -3.10 2.01
C GLY A 273 8.17 -2.12 1.19
N VAL A 274 8.71 -1.05 0.60
CA VAL A 274 7.89 -0.17 -0.24
C VAL A 274 7.36 -0.90 -1.47
N ASP A 275 6.05 -0.78 -1.70
CA ASP A 275 5.29 -1.52 -2.71
C ASP A 275 5.02 -0.74 -3.99
N GLY A 276 5.38 0.55 -4.02
CA GLY A 276 5.08 1.42 -5.14
C GLY A 276 5.50 2.85 -4.92
N PHE A 277 5.38 3.63 -5.99
CA PHE A 277 5.85 5.01 -6.05
C PHE A 277 4.81 5.91 -6.69
N ARG A 278 4.54 7.06 -6.04
CA ARG A 278 4.01 8.24 -6.74
C ARG A 278 5.21 9.01 -7.26
N VAL A 279 5.35 9.16 -8.57
CA VAL A 279 6.50 9.84 -9.18
C VAL A 279 6.16 11.30 -9.36
N ASP A 280 6.85 12.14 -8.62
CA ASP A 280 6.77 13.60 -8.71
C ASP A 280 7.25 14.10 -10.07
N SER A 281 6.58 15.12 -10.61
CA SER A 281 7.02 15.78 -11.84
C SER A 281 7.28 14.81 -13.01
N ALA A 282 6.58 13.67 -13.08
CA ALA A 282 6.87 12.61 -14.04
C ALA A 282 6.82 13.07 -15.50
N LYS A 283 6.01 14.10 -15.81
CA LYS A 283 5.97 14.77 -17.12
C LYS A 283 7.35 15.28 -17.59
N HIS A 284 8.20 15.65 -16.65
CA HIS A 284 9.52 16.23 -16.86
C HIS A 284 10.62 15.16 -17.03
N ILE A 285 10.29 13.89 -16.86
CA ILE A 285 11.21 12.78 -17.14
C ILE A 285 10.85 12.19 -18.50
N ASN A 286 11.83 11.93 -19.35
CA ASN A 286 11.59 11.25 -20.62
C ASN A 286 11.02 9.85 -20.36
N GLN A 287 9.96 9.47 -21.08
CA GLN A 287 9.27 8.20 -20.87
C GLN A 287 10.18 6.99 -21.06
N SER A 288 11.15 7.07 -21.97
CA SER A 288 12.09 5.96 -22.20
C SER A 288 13.11 5.82 -21.07
N ASP A 289 13.47 6.91 -20.41
CA ASP A 289 14.35 6.89 -19.25
C ASP A 289 13.62 6.44 -17.99
N MET A 290 12.36 6.86 -17.81
CA MET A 290 11.49 6.34 -16.77
C MET A 290 11.28 4.82 -16.92
N ALA A 291 10.94 4.33 -18.12
CA ALA A 291 10.83 2.90 -18.40
C ALA A 291 12.14 2.14 -18.13
N ASN A 292 13.28 2.78 -18.38
CA ASN A 292 14.59 2.20 -18.08
C ASN A 292 14.83 2.10 -16.57
N ILE A 293 14.51 3.13 -15.79
CA ILE A 293 14.56 3.10 -14.32
C ILE A 293 13.66 1.99 -13.79
N GLU A 294 12.42 1.92 -14.23
CA GLU A 294 11.45 0.89 -13.83
C GLU A 294 11.94 -0.53 -14.13
N SER A 295 12.60 -0.74 -15.27
CA SER A 295 13.14 -2.05 -15.63
C SER A 295 14.23 -2.56 -14.68
N ARG A 296 14.86 -1.67 -13.90
CA ARG A 296 15.92 -1.98 -12.93
C ARG A 296 15.38 -2.21 -11.51
N LEU A 297 14.10 -1.95 -11.25
CA LEU A 297 13.53 -2.12 -9.91
C LEU A 297 13.42 -3.61 -9.58
N SER A 298 13.41 -3.92 -8.29
CA SER A 298 13.17 -5.27 -7.76
C SER A 298 11.67 -5.52 -7.66
N ASP A 299 11.30 -6.79 -7.52
CA ASP A 299 9.94 -7.12 -7.10
C ASP A 299 9.77 -6.79 -5.61
N THR A 300 8.56 -6.41 -5.21
CA THR A 300 8.20 -6.09 -3.83
C THR A 300 8.16 -7.35 -2.97
N GLU A 301 8.07 -7.21 -1.64
CA GLU A 301 7.92 -8.34 -0.71
C GLU A 301 6.68 -9.21 -1.02
N TRP A 302 5.69 -8.63 -1.70
CA TRP A 302 4.46 -9.29 -2.12
C TRP A 302 4.60 -10.00 -3.48
N GLY A 303 5.80 -10.05 -4.05
CA GLY A 303 6.13 -10.82 -5.25
C GLY A 303 5.66 -10.21 -6.57
N ALA A 304 5.43 -8.89 -6.61
CA ALA A 304 5.01 -8.17 -7.82
C ALA A 304 5.94 -7.00 -8.13
N ARG A 305 5.86 -6.46 -9.35
CA ARG A 305 6.48 -5.17 -9.67
C ARG A 305 5.88 -4.06 -8.79
N PRO A 306 6.68 -3.06 -8.37
CA PRO A 306 6.14 -1.92 -7.64
C PRO A 306 5.07 -1.20 -8.47
N TYR A 307 4.00 -0.75 -7.81
CA TYR A 307 3.00 0.10 -8.45
C TYR A 307 3.62 1.47 -8.78
N VAL A 308 3.26 2.06 -9.92
CA VAL A 308 3.76 3.38 -10.35
C VAL A 308 2.57 4.27 -10.68
N LEU A 309 2.49 5.41 -9.99
CA LEU A 309 1.53 6.48 -10.22
C LEU A 309 2.28 7.76 -10.60
N GLN A 310 2.10 8.24 -11.83
CA GLN A 310 2.86 9.34 -12.39
C GLN A 310 2.09 10.66 -12.30
N GLU A 311 2.75 11.71 -11.81
CA GLU A 311 2.23 13.06 -11.93
C GLU A 311 2.47 13.62 -13.35
N VAL A 312 1.40 13.65 -14.14
CA VAL A 312 1.41 14.29 -15.46
C VAL A 312 0.31 15.33 -15.52
N ALA A 313 0.67 16.58 -15.29
CA ALA A 313 -0.28 17.68 -15.31
C ALA A 313 -0.88 17.92 -16.70
N LEU A 314 -2.18 18.23 -16.73
CA LEU A 314 -2.93 18.58 -17.94
C LEU A 314 -2.40 19.90 -18.54
N GLY A 315 -2.57 20.07 -19.85
CA GLY A 315 -2.29 21.35 -20.54
C GLY A 315 -1.56 21.17 -21.87
N SER A 316 -0.65 20.20 -21.93
CA SER A 316 0.13 19.89 -23.14
C SER A 316 -0.48 18.74 -23.94
N GLY A 317 -0.29 18.78 -25.26
CA GLY A 317 -0.68 17.70 -26.18
C GLY A 317 0.47 16.74 -26.54
N GLY A 318 0.15 15.71 -27.32
CA GLY A 318 1.16 14.81 -27.90
C GLY A 318 1.93 14.03 -26.83
N ASN A 319 3.26 14.03 -26.94
CA ASN A 319 4.16 13.28 -26.04
C ASN A 319 4.25 13.86 -24.61
N LEU A 320 3.55 14.95 -24.32
CA LEU A 320 3.48 15.56 -22.99
C LEU A 320 2.08 15.42 -22.36
N ALA A 321 1.13 14.80 -23.07
CA ALA A 321 -0.20 14.49 -22.54
C ALA A 321 -0.13 13.23 -21.65
N PRO A 322 -1.03 13.07 -20.66
CA PRO A 322 -0.99 11.92 -19.73
C PRO A 322 -1.03 10.56 -20.45
N ALA A 323 -1.83 10.44 -21.52
CA ALA A 323 -1.87 9.24 -22.37
C ALA A 323 -0.48 8.76 -22.89
N ALA A 324 0.50 9.65 -23.03
CA ALA A 324 1.85 9.28 -23.45
C ALA A 324 2.66 8.54 -22.37
N PHE A 325 2.22 8.56 -21.11
CA PHE A 325 2.92 8.01 -19.94
C PHE A 325 2.30 6.69 -19.43
N GLU A 326 1.15 6.28 -19.95
CA GLU A 326 0.41 5.08 -19.50
C GLU A 326 1.18 3.76 -19.63
N SER A 327 2.22 3.72 -20.47
CA SER A 327 3.11 2.55 -20.61
C SER A 327 3.97 2.29 -19.38
N ASN A 328 4.23 3.34 -18.60
CA ASN A 328 5.12 3.33 -17.43
C ASN A 328 4.34 3.22 -16.10
N GLY A 329 3.00 3.29 -16.15
CA GLY A 329 2.18 3.17 -14.96
C GLY A 329 0.84 3.87 -15.12
N SER A 330 0.18 4.08 -13.99
CA SER A 330 -1.00 4.93 -13.91
C SER A 330 -0.57 6.40 -13.91
N VAL A 331 -1.50 7.29 -14.23
CA VAL A 331 -1.34 8.74 -14.14
C VAL A 331 -2.34 9.32 -13.15
N ILE A 332 -1.97 10.40 -12.45
CA ILE A 332 -2.86 11.08 -11.52
C ILE A 332 -4.07 11.65 -12.25
N GLY A 333 -5.29 11.34 -11.78
CA GLY A 333 -6.57 11.73 -12.39
C GLY A 333 -6.93 13.20 -12.18
N PHE A 334 -6.18 14.13 -12.79
CA PHE A 334 -6.47 15.57 -12.73
C PHE A 334 -7.80 15.93 -13.43
N ASP A 335 -8.09 15.27 -14.54
CA ASP A 335 -9.35 15.35 -15.29
C ASP A 335 -10.53 14.79 -14.49
N TYR A 336 -10.32 13.67 -13.78
CA TYR A 336 -11.27 13.11 -12.82
C TYR A 336 -11.62 14.17 -11.76
N ALA A 337 -10.61 14.77 -11.12
CA ALA A 337 -10.81 15.76 -10.06
C ALA A 337 -11.53 17.03 -10.56
N ASN A 338 -11.19 17.50 -11.76
CA ASN A 338 -11.86 18.61 -12.43
C ASN A 338 -13.34 18.28 -12.71
N ALA A 339 -13.63 17.07 -13.19
CA ALA A 339 -15.00 16.62 -13.44
C ALA A 339 -15.81 16.51 -12.13
N MET A 340 -15.22 15.97 -11.06
CA MET A 340 -15.87 15.93 -9.73
C MET A 340 -16.26 17.33 -9.27
N LYS A 341 -15.32 18.28 -9.28
CA LYS A 341 -15.63 19.66 -8.91
C LYS A 341 -16.76 20.24 -9.76
N ALA A 342 -16.69 20.08 -11.08
CA ALA A 342 -17.70 20.61 -11.98
C ALA A 342 -19.11 20.05 -11.69
N GLN A 343 -19.22 18.74 -11.42
CA GLN A 343 -20.53 18.13 -11.15
C GLN A 343 -21.06 18.41 -9.75
N PHE A 344 -20.21 18.40 -8.71
CA PHE A 344 -20.63 18.66 -7.34
C PHE A 344 -20.91 20.14 -7.05
N GLN A 345 -20.34 21.07 -7.83
CA GLN A 345 -20.76 22.48 -7.85
C GLN A 345 -21.91 22.75 -8.84
N GLY A 346 -22.24 21.78 -9.68
CA GLY A 346 -23.28 21.83 -10.69
C GLY A 346 -24.44 20.88 -10.40
N ASN A 347 -24.58 19.85 -11.24
CA ASN A 347 -25.66 18.87 -11.17
C ASN A 347 -25.13 17.44 -11.22
N ILE A 348 -25.21 16.72 -10.09
CA ILE A 348 -24.71 15.35 -9.98
C ILE A 348 -25.54 14.30 -10.76
N ALA A 349 -26.75 14.62 -11.24
CA ALA A 349 -27.50 13.71 -12.13
C ALA A 349 -26.74 13.40 -13.44
N ASN A 350 -25.82 14.27 -13.87
CA ASN A 350 -25.02 14.05 -15.07
C ASN A 350 -24.02 12.90 -14.93
N LEU A 351 -23.68 12.49 -13.69
CA LEU A 351 -22.68 11.44 -13.42
C LEU A 351 -23.08 10.05 -13.92
N LYS A 352 -24.32 9.85 -14.39
CA LYS A 352 -24.83 8.58 -14.92
C LYS A 352 -23.91 7.91 -15.95
N THR A 353 -23.17 8.71 -16.72
CA THR A 353 -22.30 8.25 -17.80
C THR A 353 -20.82 8.55 -17.54
N PHE A 354 -20.47 8.91 -16.30
CA PHE A 354 -19.14 9.33 -15.91
C PHE A 354 -18.10 8.21 -16.16
N GLY A 355 -16.99 8.56 -16.79
CA GLY A 355 -15.95 7.60 -17.19
C GLY A 355 -15.23 8.07 -18.46
N GLN A 356 -14.54 7.14 -19.13
CA GLN A 356 -13.67 7.43 -20.29
C GLN A 356 -14.33 8.25 -21.41
N SER A 357 -15.66 8.13 -21.61
CA SER A 357 -16.37 8.91 -22.64
C SER A 357 -16.39 10.43 -22.39
N TRP A 358 -16.01 10.84 -21.18
CA TRP A 358 -15.83 12.24 -20.79
C TRP A 358 -14.42 12.77 -21.08
N GLY A 359 -13.57 11.94 -21.68
CA GLY A 359 -12.16 12.24 -21.91
C GLY A 359 -11.28 11.92 -20.72
N LEU A 360 -11.76 11.09 -19.77
CA LEU A 360 -10.91 10.56 -18.71
C LEU A 360 -9.90 9.58 -19.26
N GLU A 361 -8.74 9.48 -18.60
CA GLU A 361 -7.76 8.42 -18.86
C GLU A 361 -8.40 7.02 -18.68
N PRO A 362 -7.90 5.97 -19.35
CA PRO A 362 -8.42 4.61 -19.21
C PRO A 362 -8.52 4.19 -17.74
N ALA A 363 -9.60 3.50 -17.36
CA ALA A 363 -9.88 3.18 -15.96
C ALA A 363 -8.77 2.37 -15.26
N ASP A 364 -8.00 1.56 -16.00
CA ASP A 364 -6.86 0.80 -15.48
C ASP A 364 -5.55 1.60 -15.41
N LYS A 365 -5.59 2.87 -15.82
CA LYS A 365 -4.48 3.84 -15.82
C LYS A 365 -4.77 5.09 -15.03
N ASP A 366 -6.00 5.26 -14.54
CA ASP A 366 -6.45 6.46 -13.82
C ASP A 366 -6.22 6.31 -12.31
N GLY A 367 -5.37 7.16 -11.74
CA GLY A 367 -5.24 7.37 -10.30
C GLY A 367 -6.32 8.32 -9.80
N ALA A 368 -7.54 7.81 -9.63
CA ALA A 368 -8.72 8.61 -9.33
C ALA A 368 -8.55 9.39 -8.02
N MET A 369 -8.80 10.69 -8.08
CA MET A 369 -8.72 11.58 -6.94
C MET A 369 -9.78 12.68 -7.00
N VAL A 370 -10.20 13.17 -5.84
CA VAL A 370 -11.01 14.40 -5.74
C VAL A 370 -10.10 15.62 -5.61
N THR A 371 -8.92 15.45 -5.00
CA THR A 371 -7.96 16.52 -4.74
C THR A 371 -6.59 15.96 -4.38
N ASN A 372 -5.56 16.82 -4.45
CA ASN A 372 -4.23 16.56 -3.94
C ASN A 372 -3.63 17.84 -3.33
N HIS A 373 -2.35 17.77 -2.93
CA HIS A 373 -1.66 18.86 -2.24
C HIS A 373 -1.46 20.13 -3.08
N ASP A 374 -1.37 20.02 -4.40
CA ASP A 374 -1.24 21.17 -5.29
C ASP A 374 -2.59 21.80 -5.60
N THR A 375 -3.54 20.96 -6.03
CA THR A 375 -4.82 21.41 -6.56
C THR A 375 -5.75 21.93 -5.48
N GLU A 376 -5.63 21.42 -4.25
CA GLU A 376 -6.42 21.90 -3.12
C GLU A 376 -6.10 23.38 -2.80
N ARG A 377 -4.85 23.81 -3.03
CA ARG A 377 -4.33 25.12 -2.60
C ARG A 377 -4.54 26.21 -3.62
N ASN A 378 -4.51 25.86 -4.90
CA ASN A 378 -4.80 26.79 -6.00
C ASN A 378 -6.30 26.84 -6.36
N GLY A 379 -7.11 25.97 -5.75
CA GLY A 379 -8.55 25.94 -5.92
C GLY A 379 -9.01 25.39 -7.26
N SER A 380 -8.18 24.65 -7.99
CA SER A 380 -8.57 23.96 -9.24
C SER A 380 -9.51 22.80 -8.98
N THR A 381 -9.35 22.08 -7.86
CA THR A 381 -10.20 20.96 -7.42
C THR A 381 -11.08 21.32 -6.22
N LEU A 382 -11.91 20.36 -5.76
CA LEU A 382 -12.56 20.46 -4.45
C LEU A 382 -11.52 20.27 -3.34
N ASN A 383 -11.81 20.72 -2.13
CA ASN A 383 -11.02 20.42 -0.95
C ASN A 383 -11.90 20.42 0.30
N TYR A 384 -11.32 20.15 1.47
CA TYR A 384 -12.05 20.10 2.74
C TYR A 384 -12.84 21.38 3.08
N LYS A 385 -12.46 22.55 2.54
CA LYS A 385 -13.18 23.82 2.74
C LYS A 385 -14.49 23.89 1.95
N ASN A 386 -14.70 23.00 0.97
CA ASN A 386 -15.98 22.85 0.26
C ASN A 386 -17.01 22.04 1.06
N GLY A 387 -16.67 21.54 2.24
CA GLY A 387 -17.60 20.85 3.14
C GLY A 387 -18.22 19.61 2.50
N SER A 388 -19.55 19.49 2.58
CA SER A 388 -20.29 18.32 2.08
C SER A 388 -20.05 18.01 0.61
N GLN A 389 -19.80 19.01 -0.25
CA GLN A 389 -19.49 18.76 -1.66
C GLN A 389 -18.23 17.91 -1.83
N TYR A 390 -17.21 18.13 -1.00
CA TYR A 390 -15.98 17.34 -1.00
C TYR A 390 -16.22 15.94 -0.43
N THR A 391 -16.98 15.83 0.66
CA THR A 391 -17.36 14.54 1.26
C THR A 391 -18.12 13.68 0.26
N LEU A 392 -19.20 14.20 -0.33
CA LEU A 392 -20.03 13.47 -1.29
C LEU A 392 -19.27 13.12 -2.57
N ALA A 393 -18.35 13.97 -3.04
CA ALA A 393 -17.49 13.65 -4.18
C ALA A 393 -16.54 12.48 -3.87
N THR A 394 -16.01 12.43 -2.65
CA THR A 394 -15.12 11.35 -2.20
C THR A 394 -15.90 10.05 -2.04
N GLU A 395 -17.10 10.10 -1.48
CA GLU A 395 -18.00 8.93 -1.38
C GLU A 395 -18.44 8.44 -2.77
N PHE A 396 -18.73 9.35 -3.71
CA PHE A 396 -19.01 8.97 -5.10
C PHE A 396 -17.81 8.30 -5.77
N MET A 397 -16.60 8.82 -5.58
CA MET A 397 -15.37 8.21 -6.11
C MET A 397 -15.19 6.77 -5.60
N LEU A 398 -15.37 6.56 -4.29
CA LEU A 398 -15.35 5.21 -3.70
C LEU A 398 -16.52 4.35 -4.21
N ALA A 399 -17.68 4.94 -4.51
CA ALA A 399 -18.83 4.18 -4.97
C ALA A 399 -18.78 3.76 -6.45
N TRP A 400 -18.20 4.61 -7.30
CA TRP A 400 -18.34 4.52 -8.75
C TRP A 400 -17.53 3.37 -9.36
N GLY A 401 -16.32 3.13 -8.85
CA GLY A 401 -15.44 2.05 -9.31
C GLY A 401 -14.75 2.33 -10.65
N TYR A 402 -14.22 3.55 -10.79
CA TYR A 402 -13.41 3.97 -11.94
C TYR A 402 -12.05 4.45 -11.43
N GLY A 403 -10.96 3.95 -12.01
CA GLY A 403 -9.61 4.24 -11.52
C GLY A 403 -9.29 3.56 -10.19
N ALA A 404 -8.05 3.76 -9.74
CA ALA A 404 -7.60 3.40 -8.40
C ALA A 404 -7.82 4.59 -7.45
N PRO A 405 -8.81 4.53 -6.54
CA PRO A 405 -9.23 5.69 -5.75
C PRO A 405 -8.22 6.07 -4.66
N THR A 406 -7.94 7.36 -4.55
CA THR A 406 -7.06 7.93 -3.51
C THR A 406 -7.84 8.88 -2.59
N VAL A 407 -7.96 8.52 -1.30
CA VAL A 407 -8.53 9.39 -0.27
C VAL A 407 -7.42 10.29 0.28
N TYR A 408 -7.57 11.60 0.12
CA TYR A 408 -6.55 12.58 0.49
C TYR A 408 -6.79 13.16 1.90
N SER A 409 -5.76 13.05 2.74
CA SER A 409 -5.67 13.65 4.07
C SER A 409 -4.39 14.46 4.19
N GLY A 410 -4.44 15.55 4.96
CA GLY A 410 -3.35 16.50 5.07
C GLY A 410 -3.55 17.44 6.26
N PHE A 411 -3.26 18.71 6.08
CA PHE A 411 -3.34 19.72 7.13
C PHE A 411 -4.09 20.97 6.68
N ALA A 412 -4.65 21.69 7.65
CA ALA A 412 -5.38 22.92 7.38
C ALA A 412 -4.42 24.02 6.94
N PHE A 413 -4.83 24.80 5.94
CA PHE A 413 -4.02 25.88 5.37
C PHE A 413 -4.84 27.12 5.07
N ASN A 414 -4.18 28.27 5.02
CA ASN A 414 -4.71 29.57 4.62
C ASN A 414 -3.95 30.13 3.41
N SER A 415 -2.64 29.85 3.32
CA SER A 415 -1.79 30.18 2.18
C SER A 415 -1.38 28.91 1.41
N SER A 416 -0.90 29.10 0.18
CA SER A 416 -0.27 28.03 -0.60
C SER A 416 0.92 27.43 0.13
N ASP A 417 1.71 28.26 0.82
CA ASP A 417 3.02 27.88 1.34
C ASP A 417 2.99 27.44 2.81
N ASP A 418 1.81 27.29 3.40
CA ASP A 418 1.70 26.98 4.82
C ASP A 418 2.35 25.62 5.15
N SER A 419 3.08 25.60 6.26
CA SER A 419 3.69 24.39 6.82
C SER A 419 2.63 23.49 7.46
N PRO A 420 2.79 22.14 7.42
CA PRO A 420 2.13 21.28 8.40
C PRO A 420 2.57 21.65 9.83
N PRO A 421 1.82 21.25 10.87
CA PRO A 421 2.25 21.38 12.26
C PRO A 421 3.65 20.79 12.50
N ALA A 422 4.61 21.66 12.79
CA ALA A 422 6.02 21.32 12.92
C ALA A 422 6.66 21.99 14.15
N ASP A 423 7.81 21.46 14.59
CA ASP A 423 8.60 22.04 15.66
C ASP A 423 9.39 23.29 15.18
N GLY A 424 10.15 23.91 16.10
CA GLY A 424 10.92 25.12 15.79
C GLY A 424 12.06 24.92 14.78
N ASN A 425 12.38 23.68 14.42
CA ASN A 425 13.39 23.32 13.41
C ASN A 425 12.74 22.76 12.13
N GLY A 426 11.41 22.85 12.01
CA GLY A 426 10.66 22.42 10.82
C GLY A 426 10.34 20.93 10.77
N TYR A 427 10.69 20.12 11.76
CA TYR A 427 10.32 18.69 11.80
C TYR A 427 8.82 18.54 12.07
N VAL A 428 8.15 17.69 11.29
CA VAL A 428 6.70 17.49 11.45
C VAL A 428 6.39 16.77 12.76
N THR A 429 5.50 17.38 13.53
CA THR A 429 5.02 16.83 14.80
C THR A 429 3.94 15.78 14.57
N ASN A 430 3.64 14.97 15.58
CA ASN A 430 2.63 13.91 15.46
C ASN A 430 1.28 14.45 14.99
N THR A 431 0.63 13.72 14.09
CA THR A 431 -0.68 14.06 13.58
C THR A 431 -1.72 13.93 14.69
N ASP A 432 -2.54 14.97 14.86
CA ASP A 432 -3.65 15.01 15.81
C ASP A 432 -4.95 15.36 15.09
N CYS A 433 -5.71 14.32 14.71
CA CYS A 433 -7.01 14.46 14.06
C CYS A 433 -8.12 14.99 14.98
N SER A 434 -7.85 15.19 16.28
CA SER A 434 -8.77 15.91 17.18
C SER A 434 -8.59 17.43 17.10
N SER A 435 -7.46 17.88 16.55
CA SER A 435 -7.14 19.28 16.30
C SER A 435 -7.65 19.74 14.93
N SER A 436 -8.06 21.01 14.84
CA SER A 436 -8.40 21.64 13.55
C SER A 436 -7.19 21.94 12.66
N ALA A 437 -5.97 21.66 13.14
CA ALA A 437 -4.75 21.83 12.36
C ALA A 437 -4.56 20.71 11.32
N TRP A 438 -5.15 19.54 11.55
CA TRP A 438 -5.09 18.39 10.64
C TRP A 438 -6.44 18.18 9.96
N VAL A 439 -6.39 17.68 8.73
CA VAL A 439 -7.56 17.33 7.91
C VAL A 439 -7.47 15.84 7.62
N CYS A 440 -8.13 15.04 8.47
CA CYS A 440 -8.10 13.58 8.40
C CYS A 440 -9.36 13.04 7.71
N THR A 441 -9.42 13.20 6.38
CA THR A 441 -10.54 12.74 5.54
C THR A 441 -10.75 11.23 5.67
N ASP A 442 -9.66 10.49 5.81
CA ASP A 442 -9.58 9.05 6.06
C ASP A 442 -10.28 8.59 7.35
N ARG A 443 -10.54 9.51 8.29
CA ARG A 443 -11.30 9.25 9.52
C ARG A 443 -12.74 9.75 9.48
N VAL A 444 -13.15 10.46 8.43
CA VAL A 444 -14.56 10.89 8.28
C VAL A 444 -15.41 9.63 8.13
N GLN A 445 -16.28 9.35 9.10
CA GLN A 445 -16.96 8.05 9.25
C GLN A 445 -17.54 7.51 7.93
N GLY A 446 -18.28 8.33 7.18
CA GLY A 446 -18.86 7.90 5.90
C GLY A 446 -17.80 7.52 4.86
N ILE A 447 -16.75 8.33 4.71
CA ILE A 447 -15.64 8.05 3.79
C ILE A 447 -14.86 6.80 4.23
N ALA A 448 -14.52 6.71 5.53
CA ALA A 448 -13.78 5.58 6.09
C ALA A 448 -14.54 4.25 5.89
N ASN A 449 -15.86 4.26 6.11
CA ASN A 449 -16.71 3.09 5.94
C ASN A 449 -17.00 2.78 4.47
N MET A 450 -16.94 3.78 3.60
CA MET A 450 -17.06 3.60 2.16
C MET A 450 -15.89 2.82 1.56
N VAL A 451 -14.76 2.66 2.26
CA VAL A 451 -13.67 1.77 1.85
C VAL A 451 -14.10 0.30 1.93
N GLY A 452 -14.66 -0.12 3.07
CA GLY A 452 -15.25 -1.45 3.20
C GLY A 452 -16.41 -1.68 2.21
N TRP A 453 -17.24 -0.66 1.99
CA TRP A 453 -18.27 -0.67 0.95
C TRP A 453 -17.65 -0.89 -0.45
N HIS A 454 -16.58 -0.16 -0.78
CA HIS A 454 -15.89 -0.24 -2.07
C HIS A 454 -15.38 -1.66 -2.32
N ASN A 455 -14.70 -2.23 -1.33
CA ASN A 455 -14.16 -3.58 -1.40
C ASN A 455 -15.27 -4.63 -1.62
N ALA A 456 -16.41 -4.49 -0.93
CA ALA A 456 -17.56 -5.38 -1.14
C ALA A 456 -18.24 -5.19 -2.51
N ALA A 457 -18.14 -3.99 -3.09
CA ALA A 457 -18.72 -3.64 -4.37
C ALA A 457 -17.84 -3.99 -5.58
N GLN A 458 -16.59 -4.39 -5.37
CA GLN A 458 -15.63 -4.70 -6.44
C GLN A 458 -16.21 -5.72 -7.45
N GLY A 459 -15.95 -5.48 -8.74
CA GLY A 459 -16.48 -6.29 -9.85
C GLY A 459 -17.98 -6.09 -10.15
N GLY A 460 -18.75 -5.44 -9.28
CA GLY A 460 -20.15 -5.10 -9.54
C GLY A 460 -20.29 -4.02 -10.61
N GLN A 461 -21.17 -4.21 -11.59
CA GLN A 461 -21.51 -3.17 -12.57
C GLN A 461 -22.47 -2.14 -11.96
N VAL A 462 -22.35 -0.88 -12.38
CA VAL A 462 -23.35 0.15 -12.06
C VAL A 462 -24.70 -0.27 -12.65
N ALA A 463 -25.71 -0.34 -11.80
CA ALA A 463 -27.08 -0.71 -12.16
C ALA A 463 -28.09 0.08 -11.33
N ASN A 464 -29.39 -0.12 -11.60
CA ASN A 464 -30.50 0.49 -10.86
C ASN A 464 -30.36 2.02 -10.68
N TRP A 465 -29.79 2.70 -11.68
CA TRP A 465 -29.61 4.15 -11.64
C TRP A 465 -30.94 4.88 -11.49
N TRP A 466 -31.00 5.77 -10.51
CA TRP A 466 -32.06 6.73 -10.29
C TRP A 466 -31.46 8.12 -10.12
N ASP A 467 -32.16 9.12 -10.63
CA ASP A 467 -31.89 10.53 -10.34
C ASP A 467 -33.21 11.31 -10.35
N ASN A 468 -33.22 12.48 -9.72
CA ASN A 468 -34.36 13.40 -9.76
C ASN A 468 -34.24 14.47 -10.85
N GLY A 469 -33.34 14.30 -11.84
CA GLY A 469 -32.96 15.29 -12.83
C GLY A 469 -32.10 16.45 -12.28
N ASN A 470 -31.73 16.40 -11.00
CA ASN A 470 -30.99 17.43 -10.29
C ASN A 470 -30.01 16.78 -9.28
N ASN A 471 -29.76 17.42 -8.14
CA ASN A 471 -28.74 17.02 -7.18
C ASN A 471 -29.11 15.85 -6.25
N ALA A 472 -29.89 14.87 -6.70
CA ALA A 472 -30.06 13.60 -5.98
C ALA A 472 -29.97 12.41 -6.93
N ILE A 473 -29.10 11.45 -6.59
CA ILE A 473 -28.84 10.24 -7.38
C ILE A 473 -28.84 9.00 -6.47
N ALA A 474 -29.05 7.84 -7.08
CA ALA A 474 -28.84 6.54 -6.45
C ALA A 474 -28.46 5.48 -7.49
N PHE A 475 -27.66 4.50 -7.11
CA PHE A 475 -27.33 3.36 -7.95
C PHE A 475 -26.80 2.19 -7.12
N SER A 476 -26.81 1.01 -7.74
CA SER A 476 -26.23 -0.21 -7.18
C SER A 476 -24.94 -0.60 -7.90
N ARG A 477 -24.07 -1.33 -7.22
CA ARG A 477 -22.97 -2.11 -7.81
C ARG A 477 -23.36 -3.58 -7.75
N GLY A 478 -23.95 -4.04 -8.85
CA GLY A 478 -24.57 -5.37 -8.93
C GLY A 478 -25.65 -5.57 -7.84
N ASP A 479 -25.57 -6.70 -7.15
CA ASP A 479 -26.42 -7.07 -6.02
C ASP A 479 -25.69 -7.03 -4.67
N GLN A 480 -24.48 -6.47 -4.65
CA GLN A 480 -23.60 -6.42 -3.48
C GLN A 480 -23.71 -5.11 -2.71
N ALA A 481 -23.86 -3.99 -3.40
CA ALA A 481 -23.82 -2.68 -2.76
C ALA A 481 -24.74 -1.66 -3.45
N TRP A 482 -25.21 -0.68 -2.69
CA TRP A 482 -26.10 0.40 -3.12
C TRP A 482 -25.79 1.70 -2.39
N ILE A 483 -25.92 2.84 -3.08
CA ILE A 483 -25.74 4.16 -2.50
C ILE A 483 -26.75 5.16 -3.07
N SER A 484 -27.12 6.16 -2.26
CA SER A 484 -27.78 7.38 -2.70
C SER A 484 -27.09 8.61 -2.14
N LEU A 485 -26.96 9.66 -2.96
CA LEU A 485 -26.33 10.93 -2.60
C LEU A 485 -27.31 12.08 -2.87
N ASN A 486 -27.34 13.06 -1.96
CA ASN A 486 -28.17 14.25 -2.08
C ASN A 486 -27.32 15.51 -1.85
N ASN A 487 -26.92 16.14 -2.95
CA ASN A 487 -26.16 17.40 -2.98
C ASN A 487 -27.09 18.64 -3.06
N SER A 488 -28.32 18.53 -2.55
CA SER A 488 -29.31 19.63 -2.56
C SER A 488 -29.59 20.18 -1.16
N ASP A 489 -30.18 21.38 -1.08
CA ASP A 489 -30.48 22.08 0.18
C ASP A 489 -31.70 21.52 0.94
N SER A 490 -32.28 20.40 0.51
CA SER A 490 -33.45 19.81 1.16
C SER A 490 -33.37 18.29 1.14
N ALA A 491 -33.94 17.65 2.16
CA ALA A 491 -34.02 16.21 2.21
C ALA A 491 -34.85 15.65 1.04
N VAL A 492 -34.42 14.50 0.52
CA VAL A 492 -35.09 13.79 -0.58
C VAL A 492 -35.51 12.42 -0.09
N THR A 493 -36.80 12.11 -0.22
CA THR A 493 -37.36 10.78 0.08
C THR A 493 -37.82 10.11 -1.20
N ALA A 494 -37.37 8.88 -1.45
CA ALA A 494 -37.79 8.08 -2.59
C ALA A 494 -37.83 6.59 -2.25
N THR A 495 -38.68 5.85 -2.97
CA THR A 495 -38.67 4.38 -2.97
C THR A 495 -37.89 3.91 -4.19
N LEU A 496 -36.76 3.25 -3.95
CA LEU A 496 -35.72 2.99 -4.95
C LEU A 496 -35.45 1.50 -5.07
N THR A 497 -35.20 1.03 -6.29
CA THR A 497 -34.72 -0.35 -6.52
C THR A 497 -33.26 -0.42 -6.11
N THR A 498 -32.92 -1.31 -5.19
CA THR A 498 -31.57 -1.36 -4.60
C THR A 498 -30.65 -2.38 -5.24
N GLY A 499 -31.19 -3.42 -5.88
CA GLY A 499 -30.44 -4.60 -6.32
C GLY A 499 -30.04 -5.55 -5.18
N LEU A 500 -30.15 -5.12 -3.92
CA LEU A 500 -29.88 -5.94 -2.75
C LEU A 500 -31.03 -6.92 -2.48
N ALA A 501 -30.72 -8.06 -1.87
CA ALA A 501 -31.75 -8.98 -1.38
C ALA A 501 -32.53 -8.35 -0.20
N ALA A 502 -33.74 -8.85 0.03
CA ALA A 502 -34.55 -8.44 1.16
C ALA A 502 -33.80 -8.65 2.49
N GLY A 503 -33.84 -7.64 3.36
CA GLY A 503 -33.09 -7.66 4.62
C GLY A 503 -32.95 -6.27 5.22
N THR A 504 -32.32 -6.21 6.39
CA THR A 504 -31.98 -4.95 7.07
C THR A 504 -30.48 -4.72 6.94
N TYR A 505 -30.11 -3.56 6.40
CA TYR A 505 -28.73 -3.19 6.12
C TYR A 505 -28.32 -2.00 6.98
N CYS A 506 -27.04 -1.96 7.38
CA CYS A 506 -26.45 -0.81 8.03
C CYS A 506 -26.30 0.33 7.02
N ASP A 507 -26.71 1.54 7.40
CA ASP A 507 -26.32 2.75 6.69
C ASP A 507 -24.91 3.13 7.13
N VAL A 508 -23.92 2.78 6.30
CA VAL A 508 -22.51 2.86 6.71
C VAL A 508 -21.96 4.27 6.68
N ILE A 509 -22.72 5.22 6.13
CA ILE A 509 -22.44 6.66 6.25
C ILE A 509 -22.62 7.12 7.70
N HIS A 510 -23.65 6.61 8.35
CA HIS A 510 -24.11 7.06 9.67
C HIS A 510 -23.85 6.07 10.80
N GLY A 511 -23.24 4.92 10.52
CA GLY A 511 -22.84 3.97 11.54
C GLY A 511 -21.80 2.98 11.06
N ASP A 512 -21.19 2.29 12.01
CA ASP A 512 -20.30 1.18 11.75
C ASP A 512 -21.10 -0.12 11.68
N LEU A 513 -20.77 -0.94 10.69
CA LEU A 513 -21.21 -2.32 10.65
C LEU A 513 -20.48 -3.11 11.76
N THR A 514 -21.22 -3.76 12.63
CA THR A 514 -20.63 -4.57 13.71
C THR A 514 -20.23 -5.95 13.19
N SER A 515 -19.28 -6.61 13.86
CA SER A 515 -18.85 -7.98 13.53
C SER A 515 -19.99 -9.01 13.56
N SER A 516 -21.06 -8.74 14.30
CA SER A 516 -22.29 -9.55 14.33
C SER A 516 -23.29 -9.24 13.22
N GLY A 517 -22.94 -8.36 12.28
CA GLY A 517 -23.82 -7.91 11.19
C GLY A 517 -24.86 -6.86 11.61
N GLY A 518 -24.72 -6.26 12.78
CA GLY A 518 -25.54 -5.14 13.26
C GLY A 518 -25.02 -3.79 12.77
N CYS A 519 -25.69 -2.71 13.15
CA CYS A 519 -25.29 -1.35 12.81
C CYS A 519 -25.25 -0.51 14.09
N SER A 520 -24.19 0.27 14.29
CA SER A 520 -24.13 1.24 15.40
C SER A 520 -25.02 2.46 15.16
N GLY A 521 -25.39 2.71 13.90
CA GLY A 521 -26.22 3.83 13.47
C GLY A 521 -27.55 3.40 12.87
N SER A 522 -28.02 4.20 11.90
CA SER A 522 -29.28 3.97 11.20
C SER A 522 -29.24 2.70 10.33
N THR A 523 -30.41 2.10 10.10
CA THR A 523 -30.54 0.95 9.19
C THR A 523 -31.58 1.22 8.14
N VAL A 524 -31.45 0.55 7.00
CA VAL A 524 -32.42 0.57 5.90
C VAL A 524 -32.94 -0.83 5.65
N THR A 525 -34.26 -0.97 5.56
CA THR A 525 -34.91 -2.25 5.22
C THR A 525 -35.18 -2.30 3.72
N VAL A 526 -34.65 -3.33 3.06
CA VAL A 526 -34.96 -3.70 1.68
C VAL A 526 -36.10 -4.72 1.69
N GLY A 527 -37.18 -4.41 0.97
CA GLY A 527 -38.35 -5.26 0.86
C GLY A 527 -38.11 -6.52 0.02
N SER A 528 -39.07 -7.46 0.06
CA SER A 528 -39.04 -8.68 -0.77
C SER A 528 -39.11 -8.41 -2.27
N ASP A 529 -39.50 -7.21 -2.68
CA ASP A 529 -39.48 -6.73 -4.06
C ASP A 529 -38.15 -6.07 -4.47
N GLY A 530 -37.14 -6.05 -3.58
CA GLY A 530 -35.82 -5.47 -3.82
C GLY A 530 -35.78 -3.95 -3.71
N THR A 531 -36.86 -3.30 -3.23
CA THR A 531 -36.93 -1.84 -3.07
C THR A 531 -36.75 -1.39 -1.63
N ALA A 532 -36.27 -0.17 -1.43
CA ALA A 532 -36.18 0.47 -0.12
C ALA A 532 -36.70 1.92 -0.20
N SER A 533 -37.44 2.34 0.82
CA SER A 533 -37.82 3.76 0.99
C SER A 533 -36.75 4.45 1.83
N VAL A 534 -36.01 5.37 1.23
CA VAL A 534 -34.86 6.05 1.84
C VAL A 534 -35.12 7.56 1.86
N THR A 535 -34.81 8.21 2.98
CA THR A 535 -34.73 9.67 3.09
C THR A 535 -33.27 10.04 3.25
N VAL A 536 -32.73 10.76 2.27
CA VAL A 536 -31.36 11.29 2.34
C VAL A 536 -31.46 12.77 2.74
N PRO A 537 -30.88 13.20 3.88
CA PRO A 537 -30.84 14.60 4.28
C PRO A 537 -30.21 15.51 3.24
N ALA A 538 -30.36 16.82 3.42
CA ALA A 538 -29.69 17.81 2.58
C ALA A 538 -28.16 17.66 2.74
N HIS A 539 -27.43 17.68 1.63
CA HIS A 539 -25.96 17.62 1.62
C HIS A 539 -25.37 16.35 2.27
N ASP A 540 -25.99 15.20 2.02
CA ASP A 540 -25.73 13.95 2.72
C ASP A 540 -25.89 12.72 1.81
N SER A 541 -25.55 11.52 2.29
CA SER A 541 -25.65 10.26 1.57
C SER A 541 -26.15 9.10 2.46
N VAL A 542 -26.56 8.00 1.83
CA VAL A 542 -26.91 6.74 2.49
C VAL A 542 -26.31 5.61 1.66
N ALA A 543 -25.53 4.74 2.30
CA ALA A 543 -24.83 3.66 1.63
C ALA A 543 -25.02 2.32 2.34
N LEU A 544 -25.34 1.29 1.57
CA LEU A 544 -25.66 -0.06 2.03
C LEU A 544 -24.80 -1.04 1.26
N TYR A 545 -24.27 -2.07 1.93
CA TYR A 545 -23.66 -3.20 1.24
C TYR A 545 -23.95 -4.49 1.97
N ARG A 546 -23.93 -5.60 1.25
CA ARG A 546 -23.88 -6.93 1.87
C ARG A 546 -22.54 -7.02 2.55
N ALA A 547 -22.56 -7.02 3.88
CA ALA A 547 -21.47 -7.59 4.64
C ALA A 547 -21.17 -8.96 4.01
N GLY A 548 -20.03 -9.10 3.34
CA GLY A 548 -19.62 -10.42 2.90
C GLY A 548 -19.60 -11.32 4.14
N THR A 549 -19.83 -12.61 3.97
CA THR A 549 -19.25 -13.59 4.91
C THR A 549 -17.72 -13.52 4.91
N SER A 550 -17.12 -12.62 4.13
CA SER A 550 -15.81 -12.03 4.35
C SER A 550 -15.82 -11.18 5.62
N THR A 551 -15.77 -11.84 6.77
CA THR A 551 -15.09 -11.29 7.92
C THR A 551 -13.60 -11.17 7.58
N THR A 552 -13.22 -10.16 6.81
CA THR A 552 -11.89 -9.55 6.91
C THR A 552 -11.94 -8.53 8.04
N THR A 553 -12.21 -9.03 9.24
CA THR A 553 -11.44 -8.63 10.41
C THR A 553 -10.13 -9.43 10.28
N PRO A 554 -8.93 -8.90 10.59
CA PRO A 554 -7.77 -9.76 10.82
C PRO A 554 -8.24 -10.89 11.74
N PRO A 555 -8.10 -12.18 11.39
CA PRO A 555 -8.91 -13.21 11.99
C PRO A 555 -8.69 -13.24 13.50
N THR A 556 -9.72 -12.90 14.27
CA THR A 556 -9.77 -13.13 15.73
C THR A 556 -10.14 -14.58 16.04
N THR A 557 -10.08 -15.47 15.05
CA THR A 557 -10.18 -16.91 15.20
C THR A 557 -9.35 -17.57 14.10
N PRO A 558 -8.31 -18.36 14.43
CA PRO A 558 -7.54 -19.11 13.45
C PRO A 558 -8.44 -20.10 12.70
N PRO A 559 -8.25 -20.30 11.38
CA PRO A 559 -9.07 -21.25 10.62
C PRO A 559 -8.80 -22.67 11.13
N THR A 560 -9.83 -23.36 11.59
CA THR A 560 -9.77 -24.76 12.06
C THR A 560 -9.73 -25.79 10.92
N THR A 561 -9.32 -25.39 9.72
CA THR A 561 -8.99 -26.35 8.65
C THR A 561 -8.13 -25.67 7.57
N PRO A 562 -6.90 -26.17 7.31
CA PRO A 562 -6.07 -25.62 6.24
C PRO A 562 -6.69 -25.87 4.86
N PRO A 563 -6.55 -24.93 3.91
CA PRO A 563 -6.81 -25.21 2.50
C PRO A 563 -5.94 -26.39 2.06
N THR A 564 -6.49 -27.28 1.23
CA THR A 564 -5.85 -28.52 0.77
C THR A 564 -4.62 -28.30 -0.13
N THR A 565 -4.15 -27.06 -0.27
CA THR A 565 -2.95 -26.70 -1.03
C THR A 565 -2.32 -25.46 -0.39
N PRO A 566 -1.06 -25.54 0.10
CA PRO A 566 -0.38 -24.39 0.68
C PRO A 566 -0.11 -23.31 -0.39
N PRO A 567 -0.15 -22.01 -0.02
CA PRO A 567 0.27 -20.90 -0.87
C PRO A 567 1.67 -21.13 -1.46
N ALA A 568 1.91 -20.59 -2.66
CA ALA A 568 3.21 -20.69 -3.32
C ALA A 568 4.34 -20.17 -2.41
N GLY A 569 5.41 -20.97 -2.25
CA GLY A 569 6.53 -20.65 -1.37
C GLY A 569 6.37 -21.12 0.09
N THR A 570 5.23 -21.70 0.46
CA THR A 570 5.01 -22.29 1.80
C THR A 570 4.77 -23.79 1.75
N VAL A 571 4.98 -24.46 2.87
CA VAL A 571 4.62 -25.87 3.08
C VAL A 571 3.79 -26.00 4.36
N THR A 572 2.86 -26.95 4.38
CA THR A 572 2.02 -27.22 5.55
C THR A 572 2.75 -28.18 6.49
N GLU A 573 3.23 -27.69 7.64
CA GLU A 573 3.73 -28.53 8.72
C GLU A 573 2.60 -28.88 9.69
N THR A 574 2.49 -30.15 10.07
CA THR A 574 1.53 -30.63 11.06
C THR A 574 2.24 -30.87 12.37
N PHE A 575 1.85 -30.16 13.42
CA PHE A 575 2.34 -30.31 14.78
C PHE A 575 1.40 -31.25 15.54
N HIS A 576 1.95 -32.29 16.13
CA HIS A 576 1.26 -33.24 16.97
C HIS A 576 1.93 -33.26 18.34
N GLU A 577 1.17 -33.08 19.41
CA GLU A 577 1.68 -32.97 20.78
C GLU A 577 0.85 -33.84 21.73
N SER A 578 1.50 -34.74 22.46
CA SER A 578 0.86 -35.59 23.45
C SER A 578 1.00 -35.00 24.87
N GLU A 579 -0.02 -34.26 25.33
CA GLU A 579 -0.11 -33.68 26.67
C GLU A 579 -1.50 -33.89 27.28
N ALA A 580 -1.54 -34.38 28.53
CA ALA A 580 -2.78 -34.50 29.29
C ALA A 580 -3.16 -33.16 29.95
N ALA A 581 -3.76 -32.25 29.19
CA ALA A 581 -4.06 -30.91 29.66
C ALA A 581 -5.06 -30.93 30.85
N PRO A 582 -4.83 -30.13 31.91
CA PRO A 582 -5.77 -29.98 33.01
C PRO A 582 -7.15 -29.51 32.53
N ALA A 583 -8.22 -29.95 33.22
CA ALA A 583 -9.60 -29.62 32.84
C ALA A 583 -9.82 -28.09 32.72
N GLY A 584 -10.21 -27.64 31.52
CA GLY A 584 -10.45 -26.23 31.20
C GLY A 584 -9.23 -25.47 30.68
N GLN A 585 -8.13 -26.16 30.35
CA GLN A 585 -6.98 -25.60 29.63
C GLN A 585 -6.87 -26.17 28.21
N GLN A 586 -6.25 -25.41 27.30
CA GLN A 586 -6.00 -25.81 25.91
C GLN A 586 -4.51 -25.62 25.57
N VAL A 587 -3.97 -26.52 24.73
CA VAL A 587 -2.60 -26.43 24.21
C VAL A 587 -2.56 -25.51 23.00
N TYR A 588 -1.54 -24.65 22.96
CA TYR A 588 -1.24 -23.73 21.87
C TYR A 588 0.22 -23.89 21.44
N LEU A 589 0.51 -23.50 20.20
CA LEU A 589 1.82 -23.49 19.57
C LEU A 589 2.29 -22.04 19.33
N VAL A 590 3.56 -21.75 19.63
CA VAL A 590 4.21 -20.46 19.37
C VAL A 590 5.67 -20.69 18.99
N GLY A 591 6.28 -19.82 18.19
CA GLY A 591 7.64 -19.99 17.70
C GLY A 591 8.26 -18.76 17.07
N SER A 592 9.47 -18.91 16.52
CA SER A 592 10.35 -17.82 16.11
C SER A 592 9.97 -17.13 14.80
N VAL A 593 9.22 -17.82 13.93
CA VAL A 593 8.76 -17.27 12.65
C VAL A 593 7.39 -16.62 12.80
N SER A 594 7.08 -15.62 11.97
CA SER A 594 5.82 -14.88 12.03
C SER A 594 4.60 -15.78 11.90
N ALA A 595 4.68 -16.82 11.06
CA ALA A 595 3.65 -17.84 10.92
C ALA A 595 3.42 -18.69 12.19
N LEU A 596 4.36 -18.65 13.15
CA LEU A 596 4.24 -19.21 14.51
C LEU A 596 4.14 -18.11 15.58
N ALA A 597 3.62 -16.94 15.21
CA ALA A 597 3.37 -15.81 16.12
C ALA A 597 4.61 -15.14 16.74
N GLY A 598 5.84 -15.44 16.30
CA GLY A 598 7.04 -14.67 16.71
C GLY A 598 7.27 -14.58 18.22
N TRP A 599 6.99 -15.65 18.96
CA TRP A 599 7.01 -15.73 20.44
C TRP A 599 5.92 -14.93 21.18
N ASP A 600 4.96 -14.33 20.47
CA ASP A 600 3.81 -13.66 21.10
C ASP A 600 2.76 -14.67 21.57
N THR A 601 2.70 -14.88 22.88
CA THR A 601 1.74 -15.81 23.50
C THR A 601 0.29 -15.36 23.35
N THR A 602 0.02 -14.08 23.07
CA THR A 602 -1.35 -13.60 22.80
C THR A 602 -1.87 -14.06 21.43
N GLN A 603 -0.95 -14.29 20.50
CA GLN A 603 -1.21 -14.76 19.13
C GLN A 603 -0.90 -16.26 18.92
N ALA A 604 -0.54 -16.98 19.99
CA ALA A 604 -0.26 -18.41 19.91
C ALA A 604 -1.41 -19.21 19.27
N ILE A 605 -1.06 -20.23 18.49
CA ILE A 605 -1.94 -20.99 17.61
C ILE A 605 -2.60 -22.13 18.41
N PRO A 606 -3.93 -22.21 18.54
CA PRO A 606 -4.58 -23.31 19.26
C PRO A 606 -4.38 -24.63 18.53
N LEU A 607 -4.12 -25.70 19.28
CA LEU A 607 -4.17 -27.07 18.76
C LEU A 607 -5.54 -27.69 19.06
N ASP A 608 -5.98 -28.58 18.18
CA ASP A 608 -7.22 -29.34 18.29
C ASP A 608 -6.97 -30.67 19.01
N SER A 609 -7.91 -31.10 19.86
CA SER A 609 -7.88 -32.41 20.51
C SER A 609 -9.28 -33.01 20.59
N THR A 610 -9.38 -34.34 20.48
CA THR A 610 -10.67 -35.06 20.60
C THR A 610 -10.87 -35.68 21.98
N ASP A 611 -9.80 -35.87 22.76
CA ASP A 611 -9.79 -36.53 24.06
C ASP A 611 -9.09 -35.73 25.18
N GLY A 612 -8.45 -34.61 24.83
CA GLY A 612 -7.70 -33.76 25.75
C GLY A 612 -6.32 -34.29 26.11
N THR A 613 -5.85 -35.34 25.43
CA THR A 613 -4.53 -35.96 25.65
C THR A 613 -3.63 -35.94 24.42
N ASP A 614 -4.22 -35.94 23.21
CA ASP A 614 -3.48 -35.82 21.95
C ASP A 614 -3.94 -34.55 21.20
N TRP A 615 -3.00 -33.69 20.84
CA TRP A 615 -3.23 -32.38 20.25
C TRP A 615 -2.64 -32.30 18.84
N THR A 616 -3.35 -31.70 17.89
CA THR A 616 -2.89 -31.55 16.51
C THR A 616 -3.19 -30.16 15.99
N GLY A 617 -2.25 -29.57 15.25
CA GLY A 617 -2.47 -28.33 14.50
C GLY A 617 -1.62 -28.29 13.25
N ALA A 618 -2.07 -27.62 12.20
CA ALA A 618 -1.31 -27.50 10.96
C ALA A 618 -1.07 -26.04 10.61
N VAL A 619 0.16 -25.70 10.23
CA VAL A 619 0.60 -24.34 9.95
C VAL A 619 1.32 -24.30 8.61
N ASN A 620 0.97 -23.34 7.75
CA ASN A 620 1.74 -23.07 6.54
C ASN A 620 2.95 -22.23 6.92
N LEU A 621 4.13 -22.81 6.80
CA LEU A 621 5.40 -22.16 7.08
C LEU A 621 6.17 -21.91 5.78
N PRO A 622 7.02 -20.88 5.71
CA PRO A 622 7.90 -20.68 4.55
C PRO A 622 8.69 -21.96 4.26
N ALA A 623 8.77 -22.38 3.00
CA ALA A 623 9.52 -23.59 2.64
C ALA A 623 11.03 -23.42 2.89
N ASN A 624 11.74 -24.51 3.18
CA ASN A 624 13.21 -24.51 3.38
C ASN A 624 13.69 -23.52 4.46
N THR A 625 12.95 -23.40 5.56
CA THR A 625 13.20 -22.42 6.63
C THR A 625 13.36 -23.13 7.97
N SER A 626 14.44 -22.81 8.68
CA SER A 626 14.65 -23.22 10.07
C SER A 626 13.84 -22.36 11.02
N PHE A 627 13.25 -22.97 12.04
CA PHE A 627 12.47 -22.28 13.06
C PHE A 627 12.57 -22.98 14.41
N GLU A 628 12.36 -22.20 15.46
CA GLU A 628 12.17 -22.69 16.82
C GLU A 628 10.70 -22.58 17.19
N TYR A 629 10.22 -23.47 18.06
CA TYR A 629 8.84 -23.42 18.55
C TYR A 629 8.70 -24.04 19.94
N LYS A 630 7.54 -23.82 20.56
CA LYS A 630 7.19 -24.35 21.86
C LYS A 630 5.68 -24.47 22.03
N TYR A 631 5.26 -25.41 22.88
CA TYR A 631 3.88 -25.51 23.30
C TYR A 631 3.62 -24.71 24.58
N ILE A 632 2.40 -24.17 24.71
CA ILE A 632 1.94 -23.48 25.91
C ILE A 632 0.52 -23.94 26.28
N LEU A 633 0.22 -23.99 27.56
CA LEU A 633 -1.14 -24.15 28.08
C LEU A 633 -1.73 -22.78 28.39
N LYS A 634 -2.99 -22.55 27.99
CA LYS A 634 -3.78 -21.40 28.44
C LYS A 634 -5.00 -21.84 29.22
N ASP A 635 -5.26 -21.17 30.33
CA ASP A 635 -6.53 -21.30 31.05
C ASP A 635 -7.61 -20.33 30.53
N ALA A 636 -8.85 -20.50 30.99
CA ALA A 636 -9.99 -19.65 30.60
C ALA A 636 -9.85 -18.16 30.96
N SER A 637 -8.86 -17.80 31.79
CA SER A 637 -8.53 -16.41 32.15
C SER A 637 -7.36 -15.85 31.32
N GLY A 638 -6.78 -16.66 30.43
CA GLY A 638 -5.65 -16.29 29.57
C GLY A 638 -4.28 -16.44 30.22
N ASN A 639 -4.16 -17.07 31.39
CA ASN A 639 -2.85 -17.29 32.00
C ASN A 639 -2.08 -18.35 31.22
N VAL A 640 -0.81 -18.07 30.93
CA VAL A 640 0.07 -18.92 30.12
C VAL A 640 0.99 -19.76 31.00
N THR A 641 1.01 -21.06 30.78
CA THR A 641 2.05 -21.97 31.29
C THR A 641 2.86 -22.48 30.11
N TRP A 642 4.15 -22.18 30.12
CA TRP A 642 5.07 -22.68 29.09
C TRP A 642 5.43 -24.13 29.34
N GLU A 643 5.57 -24.89 28.25
CA GLU A 643 6.23 -26.18 28.29
C GLU A 643 7.63 -26.04 28.92
N PRO A 644 8.05 -26.96 29.81
CA PRO A 644 9.38 -26.92 30.43
C PRO A 644 10.48 -27.30 29.43
N GLY A 645 11.72 -26.89 29.69
CA GLY A 645 12.87 -27.20 28.83
C GLY A 645 13.23 -26.11 27.82
N ASN A 646 14.10 -26.43 26.85
CA ASN A 646 14.50 -25.51 25.78
C ASN A 646 13.40 -25.45 24.70
N ASN A 647 13.60 -24.62 23.68
CA ASN A 647 12.71 -24.58 22.52
C ASN A 647 12.93 -25.82 21.64
N HIS A 648 11.85 -26.32 21.02
CA HIS A 648 11.96 -27.28 19.93
C HIS A 648 12.55 -26.59 18.70
N THR A 649 13.23 -27.34 17.84
CA THR A 649 13.81 -26.84 16.60
C THR A 649 13.42 -27.73 15.41
N ALA A 650 13.02 -27.12 14.31
CA ALA A 650 12.63 -27.82 13.09
C ALA A 650 12.96 -27.01 11.83
N ASP A 651 12.97 -27.70 10.69
CA ASP A 651 13.13 -27.11 9.37
C ASP A 651 11.96 -27.54 8.48
N THR A 652 11.39 -26.59 7.74
CA THR A 652 10.46 -26.92 6.67
C THR A 652 11.20 -27.42 5.44
N GLY A 653 10.67 -28.43 4.76
CA GLY A 653 11.22 -28.92 3.49
C GLY A 653 10.65 -28.17 2.27
N SER A 654 10.90 -28.73 1.07
CA SER A 654 10.16 -28.35 -0.15
C SER A 654 8.75 -28.94 -0.21
N ALA A 655 8.40 -29.78 0.75
CA ALA A 655 7.07 -30.35 0.99
C ALA A 655 6.84 -30.41 2.51
N GLY A 656 5.58 -30.33 2.93
CA GLY A 656 5.19 -30.30 4.33
C GLY A 656 5.36 -31.65 5.03
N GLY A 657 5.51 -31.62 6.35
CA GLY A 657 5.73 -32.78 7.19
C GLY A 657 4.81 -32.85 8.42
N THR A 658 5.11 -33.81 9.29
CA THR A 658 4.52 -33.94 10.63
C THR A 658 5.63 -33.93 11.67
N LEU A 659 5.45 -33.15 12.73
CA LEU A 659 6.29 -33.03 13.91
C LEU A 659 5.54 -33.67 15.06
N ASP A 660 6.04 -34.79 15.56
CA ASP A 660 5.45 -35.53 16.68
C ASP A 660 6.25 -35.24 17.96
N ASP A 661 5.61 -34.55 18.90
CA ASP A 661 6.20 -34.03 20.13
C ASP A 661 5.50 -34.59 21.38
N THR A 662 6.19 -34.50 22.51
CA THR A 662 5.67 -34.88 23.82
C THR A 662 6.07 -33.83 24.85
N TRP A 663 5.12 -33.39 25.66
CA TRP A 663 5.28 -32.25 26.54
C TRP A 663 6.46 -32.37 27.49
N GLY A 664 7.39 -31.42 27.37
CA GLY A 664 8.61 -31.36 28.17
C GLY A 664 9.69 -32.36 27.74
N VAL A 665 9.48 -33.09 26.64
CA VAL A 665 10.47 -33.92 25.98
C VAL A 665 10.95 -33.18 24.74
N GLN A 666 12.24 -32.87 24.69
CA GLN A 666 12.80 -32.17 23.54
C GLN A 666 12.85 -33.10 22.33
N SER A 667 12.03 -32.82 21.33
CA SER A 667 12.14 -33.42 20.01
C SER A 667 13.10 -32.57 19.18
N SER A 668 14.05 -33.23 18.52
CA SER A 668 14.70 -32.66 17.35
C SER A 668 14.31 -33.56 16.20
N GLY A 669 13.51 -33.11 15.24
CA GLY A 669 13.11 -33.99 14.15
C GLY A 669 12.00 -33.45 13.25
N GLY A 670 12.37 -32.67 12.24
CA GLY A 670 11.53 -32.43 11.06
C GLY A 670 11.49 -33.64 10.12
N ALA A 671 10.35 -33.86 9.46
CA ALA A 671 10.00 -35.02 8.63
C ALA A 671 10.88 -35.28 7.38
N ASN A 672 12.02 -34.60 7.24
CA ASN A 672 13.00 -34.83 6.18
C ASN A 672 14.42 -35.04 6.68
N GLN A 673 14.67 -35.17 7.99
CA GLN A 673 16.02 -35.42 8.49
C GLN A 673 16.35 -36.92 8.56
N VAL A 674 17.62 -37.26 8.28
CA VAL A 674 18.18 -38.60 8.44
C VAL A 674 18.83 -38.66 9.82
N ALA A 675 18.34 -39.56 10.68
CA ALA A 675 18.97 -39.81 11.96
C ALA A 675 20.36 -40.42 11.73
N VAL A 676 21.41 -39.73 12.17
CA VAL A 676 22.80 -40.20 12.12
C VAL A 676 23.22 -40.62 13.51
N ALA A 677 23.30 -41.93 13.73
CA ALA A 677 23.81 -42.52 14.96
C ALA A 677 25.33 -42.64 14.88
N PHE A 678 26.03 -41.85 15.70
CA PHE A 678 27.47 -41.90 15.89
C PHE A 678 27.78 -42.87 17.02
N HIS A 679 28.54 -43.91 16.71
CA HIS A 679 29.08 -44.86 17.69
C HIS A 679 30.60 -44.77 17.64
N GLU A 680 31.22 -44.53 18.79
CA GLU A 680 32.66 -44.31 18.91
C GLU A 680 33.22 -45.17 20.05
N ALA A 681 34.26 -45.94 19.76
CA ALA A 681 34.96 -46.78 20.74
C ALA A 681 36.22 -46.07 21.25
N GLU A 682 36.12 -45.43 22.41
CA GLU A 682 37.21 -44.71 23.07
C GLU A 682 37.15 -44.87 24.59
N SER A 683 38.28 -45.25 25.20
CA SER A 683 38.43 -45.36 26.67
C SER A 683 38.72 -43.99 27.28
N ALA A 684 37.68 -43.18 27.49
CA ALA A 684 37.84 -41.82 27.97
C ALA A 684 38.37 -41.78 29.42
N PRO A 685 39.31 -40.88 29.76
CA PRO A 685 39.74 -40.68 31.14
C PRO A 685 38.59 -40.26 32.06
N ALA A 686 38.65 -40.68 33.33
CA ALA A 686 37.61 -40.38 34.31
C ALA A 686 37.31 -38.87 34.40
N GLY A 687 36.05 -38.50 34.15
CA GLY A 687 35.57 -37.12 34.18
C GLY A 687 35.61 -36.39 32.84
N GLN A 688 36.06 -37.05 31.76
CA GLN A 688 35.94 -36.56 30.40
C GLN A 688 34.79 -37.27 29.67
N LYS A 689 34.24 -36.59 28.65
CA LYS A 689 33.22 -37.17 27.77
C LYS A 689 33.60 -36.99 26.31
N VAL A 690 33.14 -37.91 25.46
CA VAL A 690 33.29 -37.80 24.02
C VAL A 690 32.14 -36.97 23.43
N TYR A 691 32.47 -36.10 22.48
CA TYR A 691 31.54 -35.30 21.70
C TYR A 691 31.86 -35.45 20.22
N VAL A 692 30.92 -35.10 19.34
CA VAL A 692 31.10 -35.02 17.89
C VAL A 692 30.81 -33.61 17.39
N THR A 693 31.64 -33.10 16.47
CA THR A 693 31.43 -31.82 15.78
C THR A 693 31.87 -31.92 14.31
N GLY A 694 31.38 -31.05 13.45
CA GLY A 694 31.55 -31.19 12.01
C GLY A 694 31.25 -29.95 11.19
N SER A 695 31.32 -30.09 9.87
CA SER A 695 31.34 -29.01 8.88
C SER A 695 29.99 -28.38 8.55
N ILE A 696 28.93 -28.76 9.26
CA ILE A 696 27.57 -28.28 9.00
C ILE A 696 26.96 -27.76 10.30
N PRO A 697 25.99 -26.83 10.24
CA PRO A 697 25.48 -26.14 11.42
C PRO A 697 24.96 -27.06 12.52
N VAL A 698 24.29 -28.15 12.15
CA VAL A 698 23.76 -29.15 13.12
C VAL A 698 24.86 -29.93 13.85
N LEU A 699 26.07 -29.99 13.29
CA LEU A 699 27.26 -30.53 13.96
C LEU A 699 28.12 -29.42 14.59
N GLY A 700 27.61 -28.18 14.63
CA GLY A 700 28.22 -27.04 15.29
C GLY A 700 29.28 -26.29 14.49
N ASP A 701 29.37 -26.46 13.16
CA ASP A 701 30.34 -25.76 12.28
C ASP A 701 31.78 -25.75 12.83
N TRP A 702 32.24 -26.91 13.29
CA TRP A 702 33.54 -27.15 13.94
C TRP A 702 33.77 -26.42 15.28
N ALA A 703 32.76 -25.79 15.88
CA ALA A 703 32.85 -25.13 17.17
C ALA A 703 32.70 -26.14 18.34
N PRO A 704 33.75 -26.39 19.15
CA PRO A 704 33.68 -27.36 20.26
C PRO A 704 32.70 -26.99 21.39
N ALA A 705 32.26 -25.73 21.41
CA ALA A 705 31.23 -25.26 22.32
C ALA A 705 29.83 -25.79 21.93
N GLN A 706 29.63 -26.08 20.64
CA GLN A 706 28.39 -26.57 20.05
C GLN A 706 28.45 -28.05 19.64
N ALA A 707 29.54 -28.75 20.00
CA ALA A 707 29.69 -30.18 19.74
C ALA A 707 28.61 -30.99 20.48
N ILE A 708 28.13 -32.05 19.84
CA ILE A 708 27.09 -32.93 20.36
C ILE A 708 27.70 -33.92 21.34
N ALA A 709 27.19 -33.96 22.57
CA ALA A 709 27.68 -34.88 23.59
C ALA A 709 27.24 -36.33 23.30
N LEU A 710 28.17 -37.27 23.35
CA LEU A 710 27.85 -38.69 23.30
C LEU A 710 27.62 -39.24 24.71
N SER A 711 26.81 -40.28 24.80
CA SER A 711 26.52 -41.00 26.04
C SER A 711 27.26 -42.33 26.08
N SER A 712 27.72 -42.74 27.26
CA SER A 712 28.35 -44.02 27.50
C SER A 712 27.93 -44.60 28.85
N THR A 713 27.77 -45.91 28.93
CA THR A 713 27.47 -46.64 30.18
C THR A 713 28.70 -47.30 30.80
N ASP A 714 29.79 -47.42 30.04
CA ASP A 714 31.02 -48.12 30.44
C ASP A 714 32.30 -47.27 30.30
N GLN A 715 32.18 -46.02 29.84
CA GLN A 715 33.28 -45.10 29.50
C GLN A 715 34.23 -45.62 28.41
N ALA A 716 33.84 -46.64 27.65
CA ALA A 716 34.61 -47.21 26.56
C ALA A 716 33.87 -47.18 25.21
N HIS A 717 32.53 -47.21 25.24
CA HIS A 717 31.68 -47.13 24.06
C HIS A 717 30.73 -45.96 24.18
N TRP A 718 30.82 -45.05 23.23
CA TRP A 718 30.08 -43.81 23.19
C TRP A 718 29.09 -43.84 22.04
N SER A 719 27.87 -43.42 22.29
CA SER A 719 26.84 -43.30 21.27
C SER A 719 26.07 -42.00 21.41
N GLY A 720 25.73 -41.40 20.29
CA GLY A 720 24.84 -40.25 20.23
C GLY A 720 24.24 -40.16 18.83
N THR A 721 23.05 -39.58 18.75
CA THR A 721 22.33 -39.43 17.48
C THR A 721 22.16 -37.95 17.20
N ALA A 722 22.33 -37.56 15.94
CA ALA A 722 21.97 -36.24 15.44
C ALA A 722 21.13 -36.38 14.18
N ASN A 723 20.12 -35.52 14.02
CA ASN A 723 19.27 -35.54 12.84
C ASN A 723 19.83 -34.55 11.83
N LEU A 724 20.28 -35.05 10.68
CA LEU A 724 20.96 -34.27 9.65
C LEU A 724 20.07 -34.13 8.42
N PRO A 725 20.23 -33.07 7.60
CA PRO A 725 19.48 -32.93 6.36
C PRO A 725 19.73 -34.12 5.41
N PRO A 726 18.76 -34.52 4.57
CA PRO A 726 18.88 -35.67 3.68
C PRO A 726 19.81 -35.33 2.51
N ASN A 727 20.38 -36.36 1.85
CA ASN A 727 21.30 -36.21 0.71
C ASN A 727 22.47 -35.23 0.94
N THR A 728 22.92 -35.08 2.18
CA THR A 728 23.91 -34.08 2.59
C THR A 728 25.23 -34.76 2.91
N SER A 729 26.29 -34.35 2.21
CA SER A 729 27.66 -34.74 2.54
C SER A 729 28.22 -33.83 3.62
N PHE A 730 28.92 -34.40 4.60
CA PHE A 730 29.49 -33.66 5.72
C PHE A 730 30.82 -34.26 6.17
N GLU A 731 31.63 -33.42 6.81
CA GLU A 731 32.82 -33.82 7.53
C GLU A 731 32.60 -33.74 9.03
N TYR A 732 33.24 -34.62 9.80
CA TYR A 732 33.12 -34.63 11.26
C TYR A 732 34.39 -35.15 11.96
N LYS A 733 34.50 -34.84 13.25
CA LYS A 733 35.47 -35.41 14.18
C LYS A 733 34.90 -35.59 15.57
N TYR A 734 35.47 -36.55 16.28
CA TYR A 734 35.28 -36.70 17.72
C TYR A 734 36.26 -35.86 18.53
N ILE A 735 35.78 -35.36 19.67
CA ILE A 735 36.57 -34.60 20.65
C ILE A 735 36.32 -35.12 22.07
N LEU A 736 37.35 -35.09 22.91
CA LEU A 736 37.25 -35.29 24.35
C LEU A 736 37.18 -33.93 25.03
N LYS A 737 36.21 -33.77 25.92
CA LYS A 737 36.04 -32.54 26.70
C LYS A 737 36.03 -32.84 28.19
N ASP A 738 36.83 -32.10 28.94
CA ASP A 738 36.83 -32.16 30.41
C ASP A 738 35.80 -31.20 31.02
N ALA A 739 35.58 -31.29 32.34
CA ALA A 739 34.63 -30.44 33.07
C ALA A 739 34.98 -28.95 33.07
N SER A 740 36.23 -28.58 32.71
CA SER A 740 36.67 -27.20 32.55
C SER A 740 36.53 -26.68 31.12
N GLY A 741 36.09 -27.54 30.19
CA GLY A 741 35.88 -27.20 28.79
C GLY A 741 37.12 -27.31 27.92
N ASN A 742 38.23 -27.89 28.40
CA ASN A 742 39.40 -28.15 27.58
C ASN A 742 39.11 -29.27 26.58
N VAL A 743 39.57 -29.12 25.35
CA VAL A 743 39.22 -29.99 24.23
C VAL A 743 40.46 -30.69 23.66
N THR A 744 40.38 -32.01 23.53
CA THR A 744 41.34 -32.83 22.77
C THR A 744 40.65 -33.40 21.55
N TRP A 745 41.18 -33.14 20.36
CA TRP A 745 40.62 -33.66 19.10
C TRP A 745 41.20 -35.03 18.76
N GLU A 746 40.42 -35.86 18.08
CA GLU A 746 40.97 -37.05 17.44
C GLU A 746 42.01 -36.67 16.36
N SER A 747 43.01 -37.52 16.18
CA SER A 747 44.14 -37.25 15.31
C SER A 747 43.82 -37.54 13.82
N GLY A 748 44.71 -37.13 12.92
CA GLY A 748 44.56 -37.38 11.47
C GLY A 748 43.55 -36.48 10.75
N ALA A 749 43.19 -36.85 9.52
CA ALA A 749 42.25 -36.11 8.67
C ALA A 749 40.79 -36.28 9.14
N ASN A 750 39.96 -35.30 8.78
CA ASN A 750 38.51 -35.30 9.05
C ASN A 750 37.85 -36.59 8.52
N ARG A 751 36.85 -37.08 9.23
CA ARG A 751 35.97 -38.15 8.73
C ARG A 751 34.97 -37.53 7.76
N THR A 752 34.53 -38.29 6.77
CA THR A 752 33.53 -37.88 5.78
C THR A 752 32.39 -38.88 5.78
N ALA A 753 31.16 -38.38 5.71
CA ALA A 753 29.96 -39.20 5.59
C ALA A 753 28.90 -38.44 4.78
N GLY A 754 27.84 -39.13 4.38
CA GLY A 754 26.72 -38.52 3.69
C GLY A 754 25.40 -39.18 4.07
N THR A 755 24.38 -38.38 4.32
CA THR A 755 23.02 -38.86 4.57
C THR A 755 22.36 -39.32 3.28
N GLY A 756 21.49 -40.34 3.38
CA GLY A 756 20.61 -40.75 2.26
C GLY A 756 19.41 -39.82 2.10
N GLY A 757 18.50 -40.14 1.18
CA GLY A 757 17.26 -39.39 0.98
C GLY A 757 16.22 -39.59 2.10
N SER A 758 16.35 -40.64 2.90
CA SER A 758 15.54 -40.95 4.09
C SER A 758 16.18 -42.07 4.91
N GLY A 759 15.67 -42.34 6.11
CA GLY A 759 16.09 -43.45 6.98
C GLY A 759 17.12 -43.06 8.05
N THR A 760 17.93 -44.03 8.49
CA THR A 760 18.95 -43.85 9.52
C THR A 760 20.33 -44.22 8.96
N LEU A 761 21.33 -43.39 9.23
CA LEU A 761 22.74 -43.69 9.00
C LEU A 761 23.40 -44.05 10.33
N THR A 762 24.12 -45.17 10.39
CA THR A 762 24.88 -45.55 11.58
C THR A 762 26.37 -45.56 11.24
N LEU A 763 27.13 -44.71 11.94
CA LEU A 763 28.57 -44.59 11.82
C LEU A 763 29.20 -45.31 13.02
N ASN A 764 29.96 -46.37 12.77
CA ASN A 764 30.67 -47.12 13.80
C ASN A 764 32.16 -46.86 13.64
N ASP A 765 32.67 -46.01 14.52
CA ASP A 765 34.00 -45.46 14.48
C ASP A 765 34.85 -45.94 15.68
N THR A 766 36.15 -45.71 15.57
CA THR A 766 37.15 -45.95 16.62
C THR A 766 38.13 -44.79 16.58
N TRP A 767 38.52 -44.31 17.75
CA TRP A 767 39.25 -43.06 17.92
C TRP A 767 40.60 -43.11 17.21
N LYS A 768 40.95 -42.02 16.51
CA LYS A 768 42.18 -41.91 15.72
C LYS A 768 43.36 -41.34 16.48
#